data_AF-A0AAD7TIQ7-F1
#
_entry.id   AF-A0AAD7TIQ7-F1
#
_cell.length_a   1.000
_cell.length_b   1.000
_cell.length_c   1.000
_cell.angle_alpha   90.00
_cell.angle_beta   90.00
_cell.angle_gamma   90.00
#
_symmetry.space_group_name_H-M   'P 1'
#
loop_
_entity.id
_entity.type
_entity.pdbx_description
1 polymer ?
#
loop_
_entity_poly.entity_id
_entity_poly.type
_entity_poly.pdbx_seq_one_letter_code
_entity_poly.pdbx_strand_id
1 'polypeptide(L)'
;MANTTVRGAVAIHGQNPQYLVESVIRNRIYESAYWKEHCFALTAETIIDKAIELKAIGGVYGNQKPTEFLCLLLKLLQIQPEKEILLEYLQADEFKYLRALAAMYIRMTFRPVDVYEVLEPLLKDYRKLRYRGMNGYSIIHMDEFVDSLLVDERVCDLILPRITKRDVLEDLGEIGPRKSRLLDAMEGKSEHGSDRSRSRSSDRRCISSEKNTNIHTEYDVLEAPGSPLAKGGHVHPYNGARIINADSMQVYVGMDVITNKVPYGERCGVEHLLMDYKKPGEQLTGPEWIADAIKVIDETHARNQVPIVVGGTSYWIQHLIFPERMASLEKAGQDSAESDDRWPPSESLRNALAALPPEMLNLFDNLPEQAPIADEDPAMCHKLHDLLMSLDQLVAQRWHWRDSRKVLTSLRTIQENRRLASEVIAEQSQTIPTPRYRTLCFWLYAKPDILKPRLDERVDQMIEQGLLNEIRTLRAIASEGTATSTNDILSPTPNAGKRMDYTLGIYQAIGYKEFHDYLSSPSLSDAAFREAVEQMKLGTRRYAKRQVTWIRNKLLPAVNAANAASQAEIGSPVVPTYLLDATELGDAWKSNVHDVAERITHDFLEGKALPDPKTLSPTAAEMLTVRERPTDPLAVLAANQRRVCEICTVDSTQPVMVDGGAWETHIRSKGHRWMTGKDARDRRRRQESRGRRDEGESNQTP
;
A
#
# COMPACT_ATOMS: atom_id res chain seq x y z
N MET A 1 -6.09 -40.64 5.16
CA MET A 1 -5.59 -40.23 3.82
C MET A 1 -4.72 -38.98 3.95
N ALA A 2 -3.56 -39.07 4.61
CA ALA A 2 -2.74 -37.90 4.98
C ALA A 2 -1.71 -37.49 3.90
N ASN A 3 -1.25 -38.48 3.12
CA ASN A 3 -0.17 -38.31 2.14
C ASN A 3 -0.67 -38.32 0.68
N THR A 4 -1.99 -38.22 0.49
CA THR A 4 -2.61 -38.14 -0.84
C THR A 4 -2.58 -36.71 -1.35
N THR A 5 -2.29 -36.53 -2.64
CA THR A 5 -2.35 -35.21 -3.30
C THR A 5 -3.76 -34.64 -3.19
N VAL A 6 -3.88 -33.31 -3.09
CA VAL A 6 -5.19 -32.64 -2.95
C VAL A 6 -6.09 -32.99 -4.15
N ARG A 7 -7.40 -33.20 -3.89
CA ARG A 7 -8.39 -33.48 -4.95
C ARG A 7 -8.50 -32.25 -5.86
N GLY A 8 -8.14 -32.40 -7.14
CA GLY A 8 -8.08 -31.31 -8.12
C GLY A 8 -6.67 -30.98 -8.63
N ALA A 9 -5.63 -31.60 -8.06
CA ALA A 9 -4.26 -31.41 -8.54
C ALA A 9 -4.08 -31.95 -9.98
N VAL A 10 -3.51 -31.11 -10.85
CA VAL A 10 -3.23 -31.42 -12.25
C VAL A 10 -1.93 -32.23 -12.34
N ALA A 11 -1.90 -33.25 -13.19
CA ALA A 11 -0.70 -34.03 -13.46
C ALA A 11 0.39 -33.15 -14.08
N ILE A 12 1.61 -33.25 -13.56
CA ILE A 12 2.78 -32.52 -14.04
C ILE A 12 3.70 -33.54 -14.73
N HIS A 13 4.10 -33.27 -15.97
CA HIS A 13 4.85 -34.21 -16.81
C HIS A 13 4.18 -35.59 -16.94
N GLY A 14 2.84 -35.62 -16.96
CA GLY A 14 2.05 -36.86 -17.10
C GLY A 14 2.00 -37.73 -15.83
N GLN A 15 2.52 -37.26 -14.70
CA GLN A 15 2.53 -38.00 -13.44
C GLN A 15 2.05 -37.14 -12.26
N ASN A 16 1.77 -37.79 -11.12
CA ASN A 16 1.40 -37.07 -9.90
C ASN A 16 2.56 -36.16 -9.45
N PRO A 17 2.32 -34.88 -9.10
CA PRO A 17 3.37 -33.96 -8.67
C PRO A 17 4.27 -34.49 -7.55
N GLN A 18 3.73 -35.28 -6.61
CA GLN A 18 4.51 -35.87 -5.52
C GLN A 18 5.53 -36.93 -6.00
N TYR A 19 5.36 -37.46 -7.22
CA TYR A 19 6.27 -38.44 -7.82
C TYR A 19 7.47 -37.82 -8.52
N LEU A 20 7.52 -36.49 -8.60
CA LEU A 20 8.74 -35.76 -8.97
C LEU A 20 9.84 -35.90 -7.91
N VAL A 21 9.48 -36.31 -6.69
CA VAL A 21 10.43 -36.73 -5.64
C VAL A 21 10.53 -38.25 -5.66
N GLU A 22 11.75 -38.80 -5.69
CA GLU A 22 12.00 -40.23 -5.76
C GLU A 22 11.36 -40.98 -4.59
N SER A 23 10.90 -42.21 -4.83
CA SER A 23 10.14 -43.01 -3.85
C SER A 23 10.89 -43.19 -2.52
N VAL A 24 12.20 -43.40 -2.56
CA VAL A 24 13.06 -43.58 -1.37
C VAL A 24 13.08 -42.32 -0.51
N ILE A 25 13.26 -41.15 -1.13
CA ILE A 25 13.31 -39.86 -0.44
C ILE A 25 11.94 -39.50 0.11
N ARG A 26 10.89 -39.71 -0.70
CA ARG A 26 9.50 -39.44 -0.30
C ARG A 26 9.07 -40.26 0.92
N ASN A 27 9.40 -41.55 0.97
CA ASN A 27 9.09 -42.40 2.12
C ASN A 27 9.80 -41.89 3.40
N ARG A 28 11.06 -41.47 3.29
CA ARG A 28 11.80 -40.88 4.42
C ARG A 28 11.22 -39.56 4.89
N ILE A 29 10.72 -38.73 3.96
CA ILE A 29 9.99 -37.50 4.31
C ILE A 29 8.74 -37.86 5.11
N TYR A 30 7.92 -38.81 4.63
CA TYR A 30 6.71 -39.23 5.33
C TYR A 30 6.97 -39.81 6.73
N GLU A 31 8.12 -40.46 6.92
CA GLU A 31 8.51 -41.02 8.21
C GLU A 31 9.08 -39.97 9.17
N SER A 32 9.58 -38.85 8.66
CA SER A 32 10.21 -37.78 9.45
C SER A 32 9.24 -37.15 10.47
N ALA A 33 9.77 -36.81 11.64
CA ALA A 33 9.00 -36.13 12.69
C ALA A 33 8.46 -34.78 12.19
N TYR A 34 9.28 -34.02 11.46
CA TYR A 34 8.89 -32.72 10.91
C TYR A 34 7.68 -32.84 9.96
N TRP A 35 7.65 -33.84 9.08
CA TRP A 35 6.50 -34.05 8.20
C TRP A 35 5.21 -34.35 8.98
N LYS A 36 5.29 -35.25 9.96
CA LYS A 36 4.14 -35.67 10.77
C LYS A 36 3.60 -34.55 11.65
N GLU A 37 4.47 -33.71 12.21
CA GLU A 37 4.10 -32.66 13.16
C GLU A 37 3.77 -31.32 12.49
N HIS A 38 4.47 -30.98 11.41
CA HIS A 38 4.41 -29.64 10.82
C HIS A 38 3.85 -29.61 9.40
N CYS A 39 3.94 -30.68 8.61
CA CYS A 39 3.47 -30.69 7.21
C CYS A 39 2.05 -31.27 7.01
N PHE A 40 1.42 -31.85 8.04
CA PHE A 40 0.14 -32.55 7.90
C PHE A 40 -1.04 -31.67 7.41
N ALA A 41 -1.08 -30.39 7.79
CA ALA A 41 -2.19 -29.48 7.51
C ALA A 41 -1.78 -28.12 6.89
N LEU A 42 -0.61 -28.06 6.26
CA LEU A 42 -0.18 -26.84 5.58
C LEU A 42 -0.99 -26.64 4.30
N THR A 43 -1.51 -25.42 4.13
CA THR A 43 -2.01 -24.83 2.89
C THR A 43 -0.92 -23.97 2.23
N ALA A 44 -1.17 -23.48 1.02
CA ALA A 44 -0.27 -22.55 0.35
C ALA A 44 0.11 -21.38 1.28
N GLU A 45 -0.86 -20.68 1.87
CA GLU A 45 -0.62 -19.52 2.74
C GLU A 45 0.19 -19.87 4.01
N THR A 46 -0.19 -20.94 4.72
CA THR A 46 0.46 -21.30 5.99
C THR A 46 1.86 -21.90 5.82
N ILE A 47 2.27 -22.23 4.59
CA ILE A 47 3.63 -22.71 4.33
C ILE A 47 4.66 -21.60 4.51
N ILE A 48 4.24 -20.32 4.37
CA ILE A 48 5.08 -19.14 4.55
C ILE A 48 5.66 -19.14 5.96
N ASP A 49 4.81 -19.31 6.99
CA ASP A 49 5.24 -19.34 8.40
C ASP A 49 6.33 -20.40 8.64
N LYS A 50 6.23 -21.55 7.98
CA LYS A 50 7.21 -22.63 8.10
C LYS A 50 8.45 -22.43 7.25
N ALA A 51 8.31 -21.78 6.09
CA ALA A 51 9.43 -21.40 5.25
C ALA A 51 10.31 -20.31 5.91
N ILE A 52 9.73 -19.43 6.72
CA ILE A 52 10.45 -18.40 7.49
C ILE A 52 11.30 -19.03 8.60
N GLU A 53 10.80 -20.09 9.25
CA GLU A 53 11.53 -20.83 10.30
C GLU A 53 12.75 -21.61 9.76
N LEU A 54 12.86 -21.79 8.43
CA LEU A 54 13.95 -22.54 7.81
C LEU A 54 15.30 -21.89 8.11
N LYS A 55 16.27 -22.72 8.50
CA LYS A 55 17.64 -22.27 8.81
C LYS A 55 18.64 -22.58 7.70
N ALA A 56 18.30 -23.50 6.79
CA ALA A 56 19.13 -23.95 5.69
C ALA A 56 18.29 -24.61 4.58
N ILE A 57 18.81 -24.59 3.35
CA ILE A 57 18.33 -25.40 2.22
C ILE A 57 19.19 -26.67 2.09
N GLY A 58 18.73 -27.67 1.37
CA GLY A 58 19.51 -28.90 1.11
C GLY A 58 18.64 -30.14 0.95
N GLY A 59 19.27 -31.26 0.58
CA GLY A 59 18.59 -32.54 0.36
C GLY A 59 18.50 -33.40 1.62
N VAL A 60 19.32 -34.45 1.70
CA VAL A 60 19.43 -35.33 2.86
C VAL A 60 20.75 -35.12 3.59
N TYR A 61 20.77 -35.36 4.91
CA TYR A 61 21.97 -35.16 5.72
C TYR A 61 22.12 -36.21 6.83
N GLY A 62 23.35 -36.36 7.34
CA GLY A 62 23.67 -37.32 8.41
C GLY A 62 23.29 -38.75 8.04
N ASN A 63 22.50 -39.43 8.89
CA ASN A 63 21.92 -40.74 8.60
C ASN A 63 20.75 -40.66 7.60
N GLN A 64 20.96 -40.01 6.46
CA GLN A 64 20.00 -39.89 5.36
C GLN A 64 18.64 -39.28 5.77
N LYS A 65 18.66 -38.35 6.74
CA LYS A 65 17.46 -37.63 7.19
C LYS A 65 17.14 -36.52 6.19
N PRO A 66 15.88 -36.33 5.77
CA PRO A 66 15.50 -35.22 4.91
C PRO A 66 15.60 -33.90 5.66
N THR A 67 15.99 -32.83 4.96
CA THR A 67 15.90 -31.47 5.49
C THR A 67 14.44 -31.02 5.62
N GLU A 68 14.22 -30.03 6.49
CA GLU A 68 12.93 -29.33 6.62
C GLU A 68 12.54 -28.67 5.29
N PHE A 69 13.52 -28.14 4.55
CA PHE A 69 13.35 -27.59 3.21
C PHE A 69 12.75 -28.62 2.23
N LEU A 70 13.30 -29.84 2.19
CA LEU A 70 12.81 -30.90 1.33
C LEU A 70 11.40 -31.38 1.73
N CYS A 71 11.10 -31.37 3.03
CA CYS A 71 9.76 -31.67 3.54
C CYS A 71 8.73 -30.61 3.11
N LEU A 72 9.09 -29.33 3.13
CA LEU A 72 8.21 -28.26 2.65
C LEU A 72 8.06 -28.27 1.12
N LEU A 73 9.11 -28.63 0.38
CA LEU A 73 9.04 -28.76 -1.08
C LEU A 73 8.06 -29.86 -1.50
N LEU A 74 8.14 -31.05 -0.87
CA LEU A 74 7.17 -32.11 -1.12
C LEU A 74 5.75 -31.67 -0.74
N LYS A 75 5.60 -30.85 0.30
CA LYS A 75 4.30 -30.33 0.70
C LYS A 75 3.73 -29.34 -0.33
N LEU A 76 4.55 -28.47 -0.90
CA LEU A 76 4.15 -27.61 -2.02
C LEU A 76 3.71 -28.45 -3.23
N LEU A 77 4.42 -29.54 -3.55
CA LEU A 77 4.01 -30.48 -4.60
C LEU A 77 2.67 -31.16 -4.29
N GLN A 78 2.37 -31.43 -3.01
CA GLN A 78 1.08 -31.97 -2.59
C GLN A 78 -0.07 -30.97 -2.73
N ILE A 79 0.20 -29.67 -2.45
CA ILE A 79 -0.79 -28.58 -2.46
C ILE A 79 -1.05 -28.05 -3.88
N GLN A 80 0.00 -27.92 -4.69
CA GLN A 80 -0.02 -27.31 -6.03
C GLN A 80 -0.67 -25.90 -6.05
N PRO A 81 -0.02 -24.89 -5.44
CA PRO A 81 -0.55 -23.51 -5.42
C PRO A 81 -0.62 -22.90 -6.83
N GLU A 82 -1.49 -21.90 -6.99
CA GLU A 82 -1.63 -21.13 -8.23
C GLU A 82 -0.35 -20.35 -8.57
N LYS A 83 -0.15 -20.04 -9.87
CA LYS A 83 1.06 -19.39 -10.38
C LYS A 83 1.30 -18.04 -9.72
N GLU A 84 0.24 -17.28 -9.47
CA GLU A 84 0.25 -15.95 -8.86
C GLU A 84 0.85 -16.00 -7.43
N ILE A 85 0.46 -17.01 -6.64
CA ILE A 85 0.96 -17.21 -5.27
C ILE A 85 2.47 -17.49 -5.28
N LEU A 86 2.94 -18.31 -6.23
CA LEU A 86 4.36 -18.64 -6.36
C LEU A 86 5.19 -17.42 -6.80
N LEU A 87 4.63 -16.57 -7.66
CA LEU A 87 5.26 -15.30 -8.03
C LEU A 87 5.33 -14.35 -6.83
N GLU A 88 4.31 -14.31 -5.98
CA GLU A 88 4.36 -13.56 -4.72
C GLU A 88 5.44 -14.11 -3.77
N TYR A 89 5.63 -15.43 -3.69
CA TYR A 89 6.71 -16.03 -2.87
C TYR A 89 8.10 -15.65 -3.38
N LEU A 90 8.26 -15.50 -4.70
CA LEU A 90 9.49 -15.00 -5.30
C LEU A 90 9.68 -13.49 -5.14
N GLN A 91 8.60 -12.71 -5.05
CA GLN A 91 8.66 -11.26 -4.83
C GLN A 91 8.89 -10.89 -3.35
N ALA A 92 8.65 -11.82 -2.42
CA ALA A 92 8.95 -11.68 -1.00
C ALA A 92 10.47 -11.73 -0.74
N ASP A 93 11.15 -10.61 -1.03
CA ASP A 93 12.59 -10.45 -0.87
C ASP A 93 13.05 -10.61 0.58
N GLU A 94 12.24 -10.23 1.57
CA GLU A 94 12.54 -10.41 3.00
C GLU A 94 12.85 -11.88 3.40
N PHE A 95 12.29 -12.87 2.68
CA PHE A 95 12.36 -14.28 3.06
C PHE A 95 13.17 -15.14 2.09
N LYS A 96 14.50 -15.07 2.20
CA LYS A 96 15.44 -15.77 1.30
C LYS A 96 15.21 -17.29 1.16
N TYR A 97 14.79 -17.99 2.22
CA TYR A 97 14.53 -19.44 2.15
C TYR A 97 13.19 -19.79 1.51
N LEU A 98 12.19 -18.92 1.64
CA LEU A 98 10.92 -19.04 0.92
C LEU A 98 11.13 -18.84 -0.58
N ARG A 99 11.95 -17.85 -0.98
CA ARG A 99 12.33 -17.65 -2.39
C ARG A 99 13.04 -18.86 -2.98
N ALA A 100 14.02 -19.42 -2.26
CA ALA A 100 14.72 -20.63 -2.70
C ALA A 100 13.75 -21.83 -2.85
N LEU A 101 12.79 -21.94 -1.93
CA LEU A 101 11.76 -22.99 -1.98
C LEU A 101 10.84 -22.83 -3.19
N ALA A 102 10.37 -21.61 -3.45
CA ALA A 102 9.54 -21.29 -4.62
C ALA A 102 10.30 -21.47 -5.94
N ALA A 103 11.56 -21.04 -6.00
CA ALA A 103 12.42 -21.21 -7.17
C ALA A 103 12.59 -22.70 -7.53
N MET A 104 12.87 -23.55 -6.54
CA MET A 104 12.99 -24.99 -6.74
C MET A 104 11.66 -25.62 -7.17
N TYR A 105 10.53 -25.19 -6.59
CA TYR A 105 9.21 -25.66 -7.00
C TYR A 105 8.90 -25.29 -8.47
N ILE A 106 9.12 -24.03 -8.86
CA ILE A 106 8.89 -23.54 -10.22
C ILE A 106 9.73 -24.32 -11.23
N ARG A 107 11.01 -24.54 -10.91
CA ARG A 107 11.91 -25.34 -11.76
C ARG A 107 11.41 -26.76 -12.04
N MET A 108 10.71 -27.38 -11.09
CA MET A 108 10.20 -28.75 -11.24
C MET A 108 8.85 -28.81 -11.98
N THR A 109 8.08 -27.72 -11.96
CA THR A 109 6.66 -27.77 -12.32
C THR A 109 6.27 -26.95 -13.54
N PHE A 110 6.99 -25.87 -13.86
CA PHE A 110 6.63 -24.96 -14.94
C PHE A 110 7.20 -25.42 -16.29
N ARG A 111 6.69 -24.81 -17.38
CA ARG A 111 7.22 -25.02 -18.73
C ARG A 111 8.61 -24.38 -18.87
N PRO A 112 9.49 -24.89 -19.75
CA PRO A 112 10.85 -24.38 -19.91
C PRO A 112 10.95 -22.85 -20.08
N VAL A 113 10.10 -22.25 -20.93
CA VAL A 113 10.08 -20.79 -21.16
C VAL A 113 9.77 -20.03 -19.86
N ASP A 114 8.69 -20.41 -19.18
CA ASP A 114 8.27 -19.81 -17.90
C ASP A 114 9.34 -19.95 -16.81
N VAL A 115 10.12 -21.05 -16.82
CA VAL A 115 11.22 -21.27 -15.86
C VAL A 115 12.33 -20.25 -16.07
N TYR A 116 12.78 -20.03 -17.31
CA TYR A 116 13.85 -19.07 -17.58
C TYR A 116 13.39 -17.63 -17.31
N GLU A 117 12.19 -17.24 -17.73
CA GLU A 117 11.65 -15.89 -17.50
C GLU A 117 11.55 -15.53 -16.01
N VAL A 118 11.17 -16.51 -15.18
CA VAL A 118 10.93 -16.29 -13.75
C VAL A 118 12.20 -16.44 -12.90
N LEU A 119 13.10 -17.38 -13.24
CA LEU A 119 14.27 -17.67 -12.41
C LEU A 119 15.49 -16.82 -12.77
N GLU A 120 15.71 -16.44 -14.03
CA GLU A 120 16.89 -15.66 -14.41
C GLU A 120 17.02 -14.29 -13.75
N PRO A 121 15.94 -13.55 -13.45
CA PRO A 121 16.03 -12.34 -12.65
C PRO A 121 16.66 -12.57 -11.27
N LEU A 122 16.55 -13.79 -10.71
CA LEU A 122 17.12 -14.16 -9.41
C LEU A 122 18.63 -14.42 -9.46
N LEU A 123 19.25 -14.55 -10.64
CA LEU A 123 20.72 -14.59 -10.78
C LEU A 123 21.41 -13.28 -10.34
N LYS A 124 20.63 -12.23 -10.07
CA LYS A 124 21.09 -10.96 -9.48
C LYS A 124 21.02 -10.93 -7.96
N ASP A 125 20.46 -11.97 -7.32
CA ASP A 125 20.34 -12.06 -5.87
C ASP A 125 21.59 -12.72 -5.27
N TYR A 126 22.48 -11.91 -4.68
CA TYR A 126 23.73 -12.38 -4.06
C TYR A 126 23.60 -12.70 -2.57
N ARG A 127 22.37 -12.90 -2.06
CA ARG A 127 22.17 -13.19 -0.63
C ARG A 127 22.70 -14.56 -0.26
N LYS A 128 23.39 -14.64 0.88
CA LYS A 128 23.95 -15.87 1.43
C LYS A 128 22.85 -16.82 1.91
N LEU A 129 22.85 -18.04 1.39
CA LEU A 129 22.04 -19.17 1.81
C LEU A 129 22.92 -20.18 2.55
N ARG A 130 22.41 -20.70 3.65
CA ARG A 130 23.05 -21.83 4.32
C ARG A 130 22.61 -23.12 3.62
N TYR A 131 23.54 -23.88 3.08
CA TYR A 131 23.30 -25.18 2.48
C TYR A 131 23.66 -26.29 3.46
N ARG A 132 22.81 -27.31 3.57
CA ARG A 132 23.02 -28.48 4.42
C ARG A 132 23.21 -29.70 3.53
N GLY A 133 24.43 -30.20 3.47
CA GLY A 133 24.80 -31.43 2.78
C GLY A 133 25.10 -32.58 3.74
N MET A 134 25.59 -33.69 3.20
CA MET A 134 25.96 -34.88 3.96
C MET A 134 27.08 -34.61 4.97
N ASN A 135 28.01 -33.72 4.62
CA ASN A 135 29.23 -33.43 5.39
C ASN A 135 29.11 -32.23 6.35
N GLY A 136 27.93 -31.61 6.44
CA GLY A 136 27.69 -30.45 7.33
C GLY A 136 27.07 -29.25 6.63
N TYR A 137 27.34 -28.06 7.14
CA TYR A 137 26.82 -26.80 6.62
C TYR A 137 27.86 -26.08 5.76
N SER A 138 27.48 -25.68 4.56
CA SER A 138 28.23 -24.77 3.70
C SER A 138 27.42 -23.49 3.47
N ILE A 139 28.09 -22.45 2.98
CA ILE A 139 27.45 -21.20 2.56
C ILE A 139 27.51 -21.20 1.03
N ILE A 140 26.37 -20.96 0.42
CA ILE A 140 26.24 -20.68 -1.02
C ILE A 140 25.47 -19.36 -1.20
N HIS A 141 25.40 -18.84 -2.41
CA HIS A 141 24.61 -17.65 -2.72
C HIS A 141 23.33 -18.00 -3.50
N MET A 142 22.35 -17.10 -3.51
CA MET A 142 21.07 -17.36 -4.20
C MET A 142 21.24 -17.44 -5.72
N ASP A 143 22.12 -16.63 -6.31
CA ASP A 143 22.52 -16.71 -7.71
C ASP A 143 23.17 -18.05 -8.05
N GLU A 144 24.12 -18.53 -7.24
CA GLU A 144 24.73 -19.86 -7.38
C GLU A 144 23.68 -20.98 -7.30
N PHE A 145 22.71 -20.85 -6.37
CA PHE A 145 21.63 -21.82 -6.22
C PHE A 145 20.70 -21.81 -7.44
N VAL A 146 20.32 -20.64 -7.95
CA VAL A 146 19.45 -20.51 -9.12
C VAL A 146 20.16 -20.99 -10.39
N ASP A 147 21.45 -20.71 -10.55
CA ASP A 147 22.25 -21.23 -11.66
C ASP A 147 22.29 -22.76 -11.64
N SER A 148 22.52 -23.36 -10.47
CA SER A 148 22.45 -24.82 -10.30
C SER A 148 21.07 -25.39 -10.69
N LEU A 149 19.98 -24.69 -10.39
CA LEU A 149 18.63 -25.11 -10.79
C LEU A 149 18.45 -25.08 -12.31
N LEU A 150 19.09 -24.16 -13.03
CA LEU A 150 18.94 -24.02 -14.48
C LEU A 150 19.87 -24.96 -15.26
N VAL A 151 21.07 -25.23 -14.74
CA VAL A 151 22.14 -25.95 -15.45
C VAL A 151 22.24 -27.41 -15.01
N ASP A 152 22.15 -27.70 -13.72
CA ASP A 152 22.42 -29.04 -13.21
C ASP A 152 21.22 -29.97 -13.35
N GLU A 153 21.51 -31.26 -13.58
CA GLU A 153 20.48 -32.30 -13.61
C GLU A 153 20.01 -32.71 -12.21
N ARG A 154 20.81 -32.39 -11.17
CA ARG A 154 20.56 -32.81 -9.80
C ARG A 154 20.87 -31.70 -8.80
N VAL A 155 19.86 -31.28 -8.03
CA VAL A 155 19.97 -30.24 -7.00
C VAL A 155 19.27 -30.69 -5.71
N CYS A 156 19.88 -30.43 -4.55
CA CYS A 156 19.38 -30.87 -3.24
C CYS A 156 19.01 -32.38 -3.22
N ASP A 157 19.87 -33.22 -3.80
CA ASP A 157 19.74 -34.67 -3.92
C ASP A 157 18.58 -35.19 -4.80
N LEU A 158 17.76 -34.30 -5.38
CA LEU A 158 16.65 -34.62 -6.28
C LEU A 158 17.08 -34.53 -7.75
N ILE A 159 16.61 -35.46 -8.58
CA ILE A 159 16.74 -35.38 -10.04
C ILE A 159 15.68 -34.41 -10.58
N LEU A 160 16.13 -33.36 -11.26
CA LEU A 160 15.24 -32.35 -11.83
C LEU A 160 14.68 -32.83 -13.19
N PRO A 161 13.41 -32.51 -13.53
CA PRO A 161 12.88 -32.76 -14.87
C PRO A 161 13.72 -32.07 -15.95
N ARG A 162 13.92 -32.75 -17.08
CA ARG A 162 14.66 -32.21 -18.23
C ARG A 162 13.88 -31.03 -18.81
N ILE A 163 14.60 -29.94 -19.06
CA ILE A 163 14.07 -28.76 -19.75
C ILE A 163 14.87 -28.54 -21.03
N THR A 164 14.23 -27.95 -22.04
CA THR A 164 14.91 -27.53 -23.26
C THR A 164 15.99 -26.51 -22.90
N LYS A 165 17.19 -26.65 -23.50
CA LYS A 165 18.26 -25.68 -23.31
C LYS A 165 17.81 -24.32 -23.81
N ARG A 166 18.25 -23.26 -23.12
CA ARG A 166 17.90 -21.88 -23.44
C ARG A 166 18.19 -21.51 -24.90
N ASP A 167 19.38 -21.84 -25.40
CA ASP A 167 19.80 -21.49 -26.77
C ASP A 167 18.83 -22.02 -27.83
N VAL A 168 18.29 -23.23 -27.62
CA VAL A 168 17.30 -23.84 -28.52
C VAL A 168 15.97 -23.11 -28.47
N LEU A 169 15.57 -22.55 -27.32
CA LEU A 169 14.35 -21.75 -27.19
C LEU A 169 14.51 -20.35 -27.80
N GLU A 170 15.73 -19.79 -27.75
CA GLU A 170 16.08 -18.53 -28.43
C GLU A 170 16.05 -18.72 -29.95
N ASP A 171 16.60 -19.82 -30.47
CA ASP A 171 16.56 -20.18 -31.90
C ASP A 171 15.12 -20.40 -32.41
N LEU A 172 14.23 -20.91 -31.56
CA LEU A 172 12.80 -21.09 -31.86
C LEU A 172 12.00 -19.78 -31.71
N GLY A 173 12.60 -18.71 -31.20
CA GLY A 173 11.94 -17.42 -30.98
C GLY A 173 10.93 -17.40 -29.83
N GLU A 174 10.93 -18.42 -28.97
CA GLU A 174 10.02 -18.52 -27.82
C GLU A 174 10.48 -17.68 -26.62
N ILE A 175 11.79 -17.35 -26.56
CA ILE A 175 12.37 -16.49 -25.53
C ILE A 175 13.34 -15.50 -26.15
N GLY A 176 13.37 -14.27 -25.63
CA GLY A 176 14.27 -13.23 -26.12
C GLY A 176 15.76 -13.52 -25.82
N PRO A 177 16.68 -12.86 -26.52
CA PRO A 177 18.12 -13.10 -26.37
C PRO A 177 18.59 -12.82 -24.93
N ARG A 178 19.48 -13.68 -24.42
CA ARG A 178 20.05 -13.58 -23.07
C ARG A 178 20.78 -12.24 -22.86
N LYS A 179 20.21 -11.36 -22.04
CA LYS A 179 20.86 -10.13 -21.60
C LYS A 179 21.88 -10.43 -20.48
N SER A 180 23.11 -10.78 -20.85
CA SER A 180 24.20 -10.95 -19.88
C SER A 180 24.72 -9.59 -19.43
N ARG A 181 24.56 -9.25 -18.14
CA ARG A 181 25.15 -8.02 -17.58
C ARG A 181 26.68 -8.06 -17.52
N LEU A 182 27.29 -9.24 -17.71
CA LEU A 182 28.72 -9.37 -17.92
C LEU A 182 29.11 -8.93 -19.33
N LEU A 183 28.24 -9.03 -20.34
CA LEU A 183 28.45 -8.41 -21.65
C LEU A 183 28.29 -6.89 -21.58
N ASP A 184 27.31 -6.38 -20.82
CA ASP A 184 27.24 -4.93 -20.48
C ASP A 184 28.48 -4.43 -19.72
N ALA A 185 29.17 -5.32 -18.99
CA ALA A 185 30.41 -5.03 -18.27
C ALA A 185 31.69 -5.46 -19.02
N MET A 186 31.59 -6.16 -20.16
CA MET A 186 32.71 -6.68 -20.98
C MET A 186 32.83 -6.02 -22.34
N GLU A 187 31.77 -5.40 -22.86
CA GLU A 187 31.87 -4.30 -23.81
C GLU A 187 32.62 -3.14 -23.12
N GLY A 188 33.95 -3.23 -23.06
CA GLY A 188 34.87 -2.09 -23.00
C GLY A 188 34.46 -0.94 -22.06
N LYS A 189 34.41 -1.08 -20.74
CA LYS A 189 35.54 -1.29 -19.79
C LYS A 189 36.65 -0.23 -19.90
N SER A 190 37.28 0.25 -18.83
CA SER A 190 37.14 0.06 -17.37
C SER A 190 38.23 0.93 -16.72
N GLU A 191 38.04 1.28 -15.46
CA GLU A 191 38.99 2.01 -14.62
C GLU A 191 40.42 1.41 -14.57
N HIS A 192 41.41 2.29 -14.71
CA HIS A 192 42.75 2.33 -14.10
C HIS A 192 43.58 1.04 -13.89
N GLY A 193 44.59 0.86 -14.77
CA GLY A 193 46.01 0.94 -14.35
C GLY A 193 46.81 -0.37 -14.17
N SER A 194 47.60 -0.75 -15.18
CA SER A 194 49.09 -0.68 -15.17
C SER A 194 49.70 -1.56 -16.28
N ASP A 195 50.36 -0.98 -17.27
CA ASP A 195 51.73 -1.40 -17.56
C ASP A 195 52.54 -0.31 -18.29
N ARG A 196 53.83 -0.35 -17.99
CA ARG A 196 54.87 0.65 -18.25
C ARG A 196 55.21 0.76 -19.74
N SER A 197 55.29 1.99 -20.26
CA SER A 197 56.37 2.38 -21.16
C SER A 197 56.55 3.90 -21.23
N ARG A 198 57.83 4.28 -21.37
CA ARG A 198 58.41 5.60 -21.19
C ARG A 198 58.15 6.52 -22.38
N SER A 199 57.85 7.79 -22.12
CA SER A 199 58.54 8.91 -22.78
C SER A 199 58.32 10.23 -22.01
N ARG A 200 59.39 11.02 -21.95
CA ARG A 200 59.56 12.28 -21.22
C ARG A 200 59.14 13.45 -22.10
N SER A 201 58.48 14.46 -21.53
CA SER A 201 58.97 15.86 -21.56
C SER A 201 58.05 16.81 -20.77
N SER A 202 58.70 17.71 -20.01
CA SER A 202 58.31 19.07 -19.55
C SER A 202 56.97 19.65 -20.04
N ASP A 203 56.17 20.37 -19.24
CA ASP A 203 56.58 21.51 -18.44
C ASP A 203 55.48 22.02 -17.48
N ARG A 204 55.89 22.87 -16.53
CA ARG A 204 55.19 23.39 -15.34
C ARG A 204 53.94 24.28 -15.60
N ARG A 205 52.90 24.12 -14.78
CA ARG A 205 52.32 25.18 -13.91
C ARG A 205 51.18 24.68 -12.99
N CYS A 206 51.21 25.10 -11.73
CA CYS A 206 50.20 24.87 -10.68
C CYS A 206 49.00 25.82 -10.86
N ILE A 207 47.75 25.32 -10.77
CA ILE A 207 46.56 26.06 -10.29
C ILE A 207 45.61 25.05 -9.59
N SER A 208 45.00 25.50 -8.48
CA SER A 208 44.13 24.85 -7.49
C SER A 208 42.97 23.98 -8.00
N SER A 209 42.64 22.95 -7.22
CA SER A 209 41.57 21.97 -7.43
C SER A 209 40.26 22.35 -6.73
N GLU A 210 39.21 22.61 -7.52
CA GLU A 210 37.80 22.45 -7.15
C GLU A 210 37.08 21.82 -8.35
N LYS A 211 36.51 20.63 -8.19
CA LYS A 211 35.47 20.08 -9.07
C LYS A 211 34.52 19.20 -8.26
N ASN A 212 33.52 19.86 -7.68
CA ASN A 212 32.17 19.35 -7.55
C ASN A 212 31.52 19.50 -8.94
N THR A 213 30.92 18.45 -9.51
CA THR A 213 30.06 18.60 -10.70
C THR A 213 28.73 17.91 -10.45
N ASN A 214 27.83 18.69 -9.87
CA ASN A 214 26.39 18.60 -10.09
C ASN A 214 26.12 18.84 -11.58
N ILE A 215 25.21 18.07 -12.17
CA ILE A 215 24.71 18.30 -13.53
C ILE A 215 23.79 19.53 -13.47
N HIS A 216 24.38 20.68 -13.78
CA HIS A 216 23.67 21.82 -14.35
C HIS A 216 23.03 21.38 -15.67
N THR A 217 21.71 21.43 -15.77
CA THR A 217 21.06 21.62 -17.07
C THR A 217 21.04 23.13 -17.31
N GLU A 218 21.92 23.53 -18.21
CA GLU A 218 21.94 24.83 -18.88
C GLU A 218 20.64 24.93 -19.69
N TYR A 219 19.60 25.52 -19.11
CA TYR A 219 18.49 26.05 -19.88
C TYR A 219 18.99 27.35 -20.48
N ASP A 220 19.26 27.32 -21.79
CA ASP A 220 19.53 28.53 -22.56
C ASP A 220 18.40 29.52 -22.32
N VAL A 221 18.83 30.68 -21.83
CA VAL A 221 18.07 31.90 -21.67
C VAL A 221 17.58 32.32 -23.05
N LEU A 222 16.32 32.05 -23.36
CA LEU A 222 15.59 32.94 -24.27
C LEU A 222 15.20 34.16 -23.44
N GLU A 223 16.03 35.19 -23.57
CA GLU A 223 15.76 36.54 -23.12
C GLU A 223 14.33 36.93 -23.49
N ALA A 224 13.67 37.66 -22.60
CA ALA A 224 12.52 38.47 -22.98
C ALA A 224 13.02 39.63 -23.86
N PRO A 225 12.48 39.78 -25.08
CA PRO A 225 12.23 41.12 -25.58
C PRO A 225 10.74 41.28 -25.89
N GLY A 226 10.15 42.37 -25.41
CA GLY A 226 8.89 42.83 -25.97
C GLY A 226 9.04 43.09 -27.46
N SER A 227 8.34 42.34 -28.30
CA SER A 227 7.95 42.72 -29.67
C SER A 227 6.90 41.75 -30.22
N PRO A 228 5.94 42.21 -31.04
CA PRO A 228 4.67 41.53 -31.28
C PRO A 228 4.73 40.54 -32.46
N LEU A 229 3.76 39.62 -32.48
CA LEU A 229 3.30 38.82 -33.63
C LEU A 229 4.21 37.67 -34.09
N ALA A 230 3.96 36.48 -33.55
CA ALA A 230 3.86 35.28 -34.39
C ALA A 230 2.40 35.16 -34.87
N LYS A 231 2.18 35.42 -36.14
CA LYS A 231 0.87 35.36 -36.81
C LYS A 231 0.46 33.90 -37.03
N GLY A 232 -0.68 33.51 -36.46
CA GLY A 232 -1.49 32.38 -36.95
C GLY A 232 -1.73 31.27 -35.93
N GLY A 233 -2.73 31.44 -35.06
CA GLY A 233 -3.26 30.40 -34.16
C GLY A 233 -3.97 31.04 -32.98
N HIS A 234 -5.26 30.77 -32.83
CA HIS A 234 -6.22 31.47 -31.98
C HIS A 234 -5.80 31.62 -30.49
N VAL A 235 -5.99 32.81 -29.93
CA VAL A 235 -5.71 33.14 -28.52
C VAL A 235 -6.83 32.57 -27.65
N HIS A 236 -6.52 31.56 -26.82
CA HIS A 236 -7.43 31.13 -25.77
C HIS A 236 -7.60 32.25 -24.72
N PRO A 237 -8.78 32.46 -24.11
CA PRO A 237 -9.04 33.56 -23.16
C PRO A 237 -8.20 33.55 -21.87
N TYR A 238 -7.35 32.54 -21.63
CA TYR A 238 -6.56 32.46 -20.40
C TYR A 238 -5.17 33.09 -20.58
N ASN A 239 -4.75 33.92 -19.64
CA ASN A 239 -3.49 34.67 -19.68
C ASN A 239 -2.36 34.03 -18.86
N GLY A 240 -2.59 32.87 -18.26
CA GLY A 240 -1.65 32.15 -17.42
C GLY A 240 -2.30 31.01 -16.66
N ALA A 241 -1.54 30.40 -15.75
CA ALA A 241 -2.00 29.33 -14.88
C ALA A 241 -1.51 29.52 -13.43
N ARG A 242 -2.26 28.98 -12.47
CA ARG A 242 -1.87 28.91 -11.06
C ARG A 242 -1.97 27.48 -10.58
N ILE A 243 -1.00 27.05 -9.79
CA ILE A 243 -0.95 25.68 -9.26
C ILE A 243 -1.62 25.65 -7.89
N ILE A 244 -2.53 24.70 -7.67
CA ILE A 244 -3.22 24.49 -6.40
C ILE A 244 -2.75 23.15 -5.85
N ASN A 245 -2.11 23.19 -4.67
CA ASN A 245 -1.58 21.99 -4.04
C ASN A 245 -2.70 21.14 -3.43
N ALA A 246 -2.74 19.86 -3.79
CA ALA A 246 -3.63 18.83 -3.27
C ALA A 246 -2.87 17.70 -2.56
N ASP A 247 -1.80 18.04 -1.85
CA ASP A 247 -1.08 17.10 -0.99
C ASP A 247 -1.26 17.45 0.49
N SER A 248 -1.85 16.53 1.25
CA SER A 248 -2.17 16.76 2.65
C SER A 248 -0.98 17.06 3.56
N MET A 249 0.24 16.72 3.16
CA MET A 249 1.45 17.02 3.94
C MET A 249 2.14 18.31 3.49
N GLN A 250 2.03 18.71 2.22
CA GLN A 250 2.71 19.90 1.69
C GLN A 250 2.05 21.24 2.12
N VAL A 251 0.89 21.17 2.78
CA VAL A 251 0.23 22.33 3.36
C VAL A 251 0.99 22.94 4.56
N TYR A 252 1.88 22.18 5.19
CA TYR A 252 2.56 22.58 6.42
C TYR A 252 3.86 23.34 6.17
N VAL A 253 4.00 24.51 6.80
CA VAL A 253 5.17 25.39 6.68
C VAL A 253 6.44 24.75 7.24
N GLY A 254 7.56 24.90 6.51
CA GLY A 254 8.91 24.57 6.99
C GLY A 254 9.26 23.08 7.04
N MET A 255 8.41 22.24 6.47
CA MET A 255 8.60 20.79 6.34
C MET A 255 8.75 20.46 4.85
N ASP A 256 9.86 20.86 4.23
CA ASP A 256 10.00 20.87 2.77
C ASP A 256 10.60 19.56 2.25
N VAL A 257 11.63 19.04 2.94
CA VAL A 257 12.31 17.78 2.59
C VAL A 257 11.39 16.60 2.87
N ILE A 258 10.84 16.48 4.09
CA ILE A 258 9.99 15.35 4.48
C ILE A 258 8.71 15.26 3.65
N THR A 259 8.19 16.39 3.16
CA THR A 259 6.98 16.43 2.34
C THR A 259 7.27 16.56 0.84
N ASN A 260 8.56 16.56 0.45
CA ASN A 260 9.04 16.56 -0.92
C ASN A 260 8.43 17.73 -1.74
N LYS A 261 8.51 18.96 -1.21
CA LYS A 261 8.03 20.16 -1.90
C LYS A 261 8.96 20.55 -3.04
N VAL A 262 8.38 21.17 -4.07
CA VAL A 262 9.15 21.80 -5.14
C VAL A 262 9.92 23.01 -4.60
N PRO A 263 11.25 23.08 -4.75
CA PRO A 263 12.06 24.22 -4.34
C PRO A 263 11.61 25.50 -5.06
N TYR A 264 11.72 26.67 -4.40
CA TYR A 264 11.31 27.95 -5.00
C TYR A 264 11.98 28.26 -6.34
N GLY A 265 13.25 27.89 -6.52
CA GLY A 265 14.00 28.10 -7.76
C GLY A 265 13.46 27.28 -8.94
N GLU A 266 12.82 26.14 -8.69
CA GLU A 266 12.26 25.25 -9.71
C GLU A 266 10.81 25.58 -10.08
N ARG A 267 10.18 26.53 -9.38
CA ARG A 267 8.79 26.94 -9.64
C ARG A 267 8.65 27.85 -10.86
N CYS A 268 9.76 28.34 -11.43
CA CYS A 268 9.80 29.20 -12.62
C CYS A 268 8.86 30.42 -12.55
N GLY A 269 8.66 30.99 -11.34
CA GLY A 269 7.76 32.12 -11.12
C GLY A 269 6.26 31.79 -11.09
N VAL A 270 5.87 30.51 -11.22
CA VAL A 270 4.46 30.07 -11.16
C VAL A 270 3.99 30.02 -9.70
N GLU A 271 2.86 30.67 -9.43
CA GLU A 271 2.24 30.68 -8.11
C GLU A 271 1.77 29.27 -7.72
N HIS A 272 2.19 28.83 -6.53
CA HIS A 272 1.73 27.61 -5.88
C HIS A 272 0.89 27.98 -4.65
N LEU A 273 -0.39 27.63 -4.69
CA LEU A 273 -1.40 28.00 -3.70
C LEU A 273 -1.76 26.79 -2.83
N LEU A 274 -2.28 27.05 -1.63
CA LEU A 274 -2.57 26.02 -0.62
C LEU A 274 -1.37 25.13 -0.27
N MET A 275 -0.16 25.66 -0.46
CA MET A 275 1.11 25.12 0.03
C MET A 275 1.61 26.08 1.11
N ASP A 276 2.28 25.57 2.15
CA ASP A 276 2.89 26.42 3.19
C ASP A 276 1.92 27.40 3.88
N TYR A 277 0.70 26.96 4.23
CA TYR A 277 -0.29 27.84 4.87
C TYR A 277 -0.80 27.34 6.23
N LYS A 278 -0.42 26.13 6.65
CA LYS A 278 -0.70 25.59 7.99
C LYS A 278 0.57 25.47 8.81
N LYS A 279 0.49 25.76 10.10
CA LYS A 279 1.64 25.56 11.01
C LYS A 279 1.70 24.10 11.47
N PRO A 280 2.90 23.53 11.67
CA PRO A 280 3.02 22.25 12.35
C PRO A 280 2.30 22.27 13.72
N GLY A 281 1.44 21.30 13.97
CA GLY A 281 0.57 21.23 15.17
C GLY A 281 -0.88 21.66 14.91
N GLU A 282 -1.14 22.43 13.85
CA GLU A 282 -2.51 22.65 13.37
C GLU A 282 -3.03 21.41 12.64
N GLN A 283 -4.35 21.30 12.56
CA GLN A 283 -5.02 20.25 11.80
C GLN A 283 -5.66 20.85 10.56
N LEU A 284 -5.68 20.07 9.48
CA LEU A 284 -6.39 20.37 8.26
C LEU A 284 -7.24 19.17 7.88
N THR A 285 -8.52 19.41 7.71
CA THR A 285 -9.49 18.40 7.27
C THR A 285 -9.73 18.51 5.76
N GLY A 286 -10.22 17.41 5.16
CA GLY A 286 -10.58 17.41 3.74
C GLY A 286 -11.64 18.45 3.36
N PRO A 287 -12.74 18.60 4.12
CA PRO A 287 -13.75 19.62 3.84
C PRO A 287 -13.21 21.05 3.88
N GLU A 288 -12.36 21.38 4.85
CA GLU A 288 -11.70 22.70 4.92
C GLU A 288 -10.85 22.97 3.69
N TRP A 289 -10.00 22.02 3.30
CA TRP A 289 -9.17 22.16 2.11
C TRP A 289 -10.01 22.33 0.84
N ILE A 290 -11.13 21.59 0.72
CA ILE A 290 -12.03 21.70 -0.45
C ILE A 290 -12.66 23.10 -0.51
N ALA A 291 -13.14 23.62 0.62
CA ALA A 291 -13.72 24.96 0.68
C ALA A 291 -12.71 26.03 0.26
N ASP A 292 -11.46 25.92 0.73
CA ASP A 292 -10.40 26.84 0.36
C ASP A 292 -9.96 26.67 -1.10
N ALA A 293 -9.90 25.44 -1.61
CA ALA A 293 -9.61 25.15 -3.02
C ALA A 293 -10.67 25.75 -3.96
N ILE A 294 -11.95 25.68 -3.60
CA ILE A 294 -13.04 26.30 -4.38
C ILE A 294 -12.84 27.82 -4.47
N LYS A 295 -12.60 28.50 -3.34
CA LYS A 295 -12.34 29.95 -3.32
C LYS A 295 -11.16 30.32 -4.22
N VAL A 296 -10.08 29.54 -4.16
CA VAL A 296 -8.87 29.76 -4.96
C VAL A 296 -9.14 29.51 -6.45
N ILE A 297 -9.91 28.47 -6.79
CA ILE A 297 -10.33 28.19 -8.19
C ILE A 297 -11.15 29.35 -8.74
N ASP A 298 -12.13 29.84 -7.98
CA ASP A 298 -13.01 30.92 -8.39
C ASP A 298 -12.23 32.23 -8.57
N GLU A 299 -11.30 32.54 -7.67
CA GLU A 299 -10.38 33.68 -7.81
C GLU A 299 -9.49 33.55 -9.07
N THR A 300 -9.00 32.34 -9.34
CA THR A 300 -8.14 32.05 -10.50
C THR A 300 -8.89 32.24 -11.81
N HIS A 301 -10.13 31.74 -11.89
CA HIS A 301 -11.00 31.99 -13.04
C HIS A 301 -11.34 33.47 -13.19
N ALA A 302 -11.60 34.20 -12.10
CA ALA A 302 -11.87 35.64 -12.14
C ALA A 302 -10.68 36.46 -12.69
N ARG A 303 -9.46 35.94 -12.58
CA ARG A 303 -8.23 36.52 -13.14
C ARG A 303 -7.96 36.12 -14.60
N ASN A 304 -8.87 35.37 -15.23
CA ASN A 304 -8.66 34.73 -16.52
C ASN A 304 -7.41 33.83 -16.55
N GLN A 305 -7.20 33.04 -15.50
CA GLN A 305 -6.13 32.06 -15.41
C GLN A 305 -6.69 30.64 -15.28
N VAL A 306 -5.89 29.64 -15.67
CA VAL A 306 -6.24 28.22 -15.53
C VAL A 306 -5.81 27.71 -14.16
N PRO A 307 -6.73 27.19 -13.33
CA PRO A 307 -6.36 26.49 -12.10
C PRO A 307 -5.85 25.08 -12.41
N ILE A 308 -4.66 24.75 -11.96
CA ILE A 308 -4.04 23.43 -12.12
C ILE A 308 -3.89 22.79 -10.74
N VAL A 309 -4.74 21.81 -10.43
CA VAL A 309 -4.70 21.10 -9.15
C VAL A 309 -3.72 19.93 -9.23
N VAL A 310 -2.69 19.92 -8.37
CA VAL A 310 -1.64 18.89 -8.36
C VAL A 310 -1.44 18.36 -6.95
N GLY A 311 -1.47 17.04 -6.77
CA GLY A 311 -1.08 16.43 -5.50
C GLY A 311 -1.39 14.95 -5.38
N GLY A 312 -0.84 14.33 -4.34
CA GLY A 312 -0.97 12.89 -4.11
C GLY A 312 -2.24 12.47 -3.38
N THR A 313 -3.02 13.42 -2.84
CA THR A 313 -4.20 13.12 -2.01
C THR A 313 -5.44 12.98 -2.89
N SER A 314 -5.53 11.87 -3.63
CA SER A 314 -6.62 11.60 -4.57
C SER A 314 -8.03 11.65 -3.96
N TYR A 315 -8.13 11.46 -2.64
CA TYR A 315 -9.36 11.66 -1.89
C TYR A 315 -9.87 13.10 -2.02
N TRP A 316 -9.02 14.11 -1.78
CA TRP A 316 -9.39 15.52 -1.91
C TRP A 316 -9.78 15.89 -3.34
N ILE A 317 -8.98 15.45 -4.31
CA ILE A 317 -9.24 15.68 -5.74
C ILE A 317 -10.59 15.09 -6.16
N GLN A 318 -10.89 13.85 -5.77
CA GLN A 318 -12.16 13.22 -6.11
C GLN A 318 -13.36 14.03 -5.60
N HIS A 319 -13.29 14.55 -4.38
CA HIS A 319 -14.39 15.29 -3.77
C HIS A 319 -14.48 16.75 -4.20
N LEU A 320 -13.36 17.33 -4.65
CA LEU A 320 -13.37 18.60 -5.35
C LEU A 320 -14.11 18.49 -6.69
N ILE A 321 -13.86 17.40 -7.43
CA ILE A 321 -14.53 17.13 -8.71
C ILE A 321 -16.00 16.75 -8.47
N PHE A 322 -16.29 15.82 -7.55
CA PHE A 322 -17.63 15.26 -7.31
C PHE A 322 -18.13 15.60 -5.89
N PRO A 323 -18.90 16.68 -5.71
CA PRO A 323 -19.34 17.16 -4.40
C PRO A 323 -20.26 16.18 -3.66
N GLU A 324 -21.14 15.48 -4.38
CA GLU A 324 -22.22 14.63 -3.84
C GLU A 324 -21.67 13.42 -3.07
N ARG A 325 -20.38 13.11 -3.26
CA ARG A 325 -19.70 12.02 -2.58
C ARG A 325 -19.21 12.39 -1.18
N MET A 326 -19.32 13.65 -0.76
CA MET A 326 -19.06 14.06 0.62
C MET A 326 -20.39 14.27 1.37
N ALA A 327 -20.60 13.51 2.43
CA ALA A 327 -21.80 13.60 3.27
C ALA A 327 -21.93 14.93 4.06
N SER A 328 -20.90 15.78 4.08
CA SER A 328 -20.79 16.88 5.07
C SER A 328 -20.81 18.30 4.47
N LEU A 329 -20.70 18.48 3.14
CA LEU A 329 -20.51 19.82 2.55
C LEU A 329 -21.75 20.48 1.96
N GLU A 330 -22.85 19.74 1.72
CA GLU A 330 -24.03 20.33 1.06
C GLU A 330 -24.83 21.29 1.96
N LYS A 331 -24.65 21.26 3.28
CA LYS A 331 -25.39 22.15 4.20
C LYS A 331 -24.61 23.37 4.71
N ALA A 332 -23.29 23.41 4.53
CA ALA A 332 -22.47 24.52 5.05
C ALA A 332 -22.57 25.81 4.19
N GLY A 333 -23.22 25.77 3.03
CA GLY A 333 -23.39 26.93 2.15
C GLY A 333 -24.73 27.66 2.28
N GLN A 334 -25.62 27.24 3.18
CA GLN A 334 -26.86 27.94 3.49
C GLN A 334 -26.75 28.63 4.85
N ASP A 335 -25.98 29.72 4.90
CA ASP A 335 -26.06 30.68 6.00
C ASP A 335 -27.43 31.37 5.98
N SER A 336 -28.37 30.86 6.79
CA SER A 336 -29.30 31.70 7.55
C SER A 336 -29.96 30.90 8.67
N ALA A 337 -29.42 31.07 9.87
CA ALA A 337 -30.07 31.32 11.17
C ALA A 337 -31.59 31.07 11.39
N GLU A 338 -32.22 30.07 10.77
CA GLU A 338 -33.63 29.72 11.04
C GLU A 338 -33.85 28.19 11.16
N SER A 339 -33.98 27.74 12.41
CA SER A 339 -34.58 26.47 12.87
C SER A 339 -33.89 25.13 12.51
N ASP A 340 -33.27 24.53 13.53
CA ASP A 340 -32.72 23.17 13.62
C ASP A 340 -33.80 22.04 13.56
N ASP A 341 -35.01 22.35 13.07
CA ASP A 341 -36.23 21.56 13.28
C ASP A 341 -36.89 21.07 11.97
N ARG A 342 -36.20 21.18 10.82
CA ARG A 342 -36.84 21.06 9.50
C ARG A 342 -36.86 19.67 8.86
N TRP A 343 -36.25 18.65 9.44
CA TRP A 343 -36.41 17.29 8.92
C TRP A 343 -36.60 16.26 10.05
N PRO A 344 -37.77 15.60 10.12
CA PRO A 344 -37.95 14.55 11.09
C PRO A 344 -36.95 13.41 10.80
N PRO A 345 -36.33 12.81 11.84
CA PRO A 345 -35.41 11.70 11.63
C PRO A 345 -36.06 10.60 10.81
N SER A 346 -35.28 9.91 9.95
CA SER A 346 -35.83 8.81 9.12
C SER A 346 -36.53 7.79 10.01
N GLU A 347 -37.55 7.12 9.46
CA GLU A 347 -38.32 6.13 10.22
C GLU A 347 -37.39 5.04 10.79
N SER A 348 -36.42 4.60 9.99
CA SER A 348 -35.37 3.66 10.40
C SER A 348 -34.56 4.19 11.59
N LEU A 349 -34.10 5.44 11.55
CA LEU A 349 -33.35 6.04 12.65
C LEU A 349 -34.21 6.20 13.91
N ARG A 350 -35.47 6.62 13.77
CA ARG A 350 -36.41 6.72 14.92
C ARG A 350 -36.58 5.38 15.61
N ASN A 351 -36.80 4.33 14.82
CA ASN A 351 -36.97 2.98 15.34
C ASN A 351 -35.67 2.48 16.02
N ALA A 352 -34.51 2.76 15.43
CA ALA A 352 -33.21 2.41 16.02
C ALA A 352 -32.96 3.15 17.34
N LEU A 353 -33.19 4.47 17.39
CA LEU A 353 -33.03 5.28 18.60
C LEU A 353 -34.00 4.85 19.71
N ALA A 354 -35.25 4.51 19.38
CA ALA A 354 -36.23 4.02 20.34
C ALA A 354 -35.88 2.65 20.94
N ALA A 355 -35.09 1.84 20.22
CA ALA A 355 -34.62 0.55 20.68
C ALA A 355 -33.31 0.63 21.52
N LEU A 356 -32.67 1.79 21.60
CA LEU A 356 -31.41 1.94 22.33
C LEU A 356 -31.61 1.95 23.86
N PRO A 357 -30.68 1.33 24.61
CA PRO A 357 -30.59 1.54 26.06
C PRO A 357 -30.35 3.02 26.41
N PRO A 358 -30.85 3.51 27.57
CA PRO A 358 -30.68 4.91 27.99
C PRO A 358 -29.22 5.38 28.04
N GLU A 359 -28.29 4.50 28.41
CA GLU A 359 -26.86 4.80 28.45
C GLU A 359 -26.26 5.05 27.06
N MET A 360 -26.69 4.28 26.05
CA MET A 360 -26.22 4.44 24.67
C MET A 360 -26.85 5.67 24.00
N LEU A 361 -28.10 5.97 24.33
CA LEU A 361 -28.75 7.19 23.86
C LEU A 361 -28.03 8.43 24.40
N ASN A 362 -27.70 8.46 25.69
CA ASN A 362 -26.93 9.55 26.28
C ASN A 362 -25.53 9.71 25.65
N LEU A 363 -24.89 8.60 25.27
CA LEU A 363 -23.62 8.63 24.55
C LEU A 363 -23.78 9.18 23.13
N PHE A 364 -24.87 8.86 22.44
CA PHE A 364 -25.17 9.41 21.11
C PHE A 364 -25.45 10.91 21.15
N ASP A 365 -26.15 11.38 22.18
CA ASP A 365 -26.41 12.81 22.35
C ASP A 365 -25.14 13.58 22.73
N ASN A 366 -24.22 12.94 23.45
CA ASN A 366 -22.97 13.53 23.94
C ASN A 366 -21.73 12.82 23.35
N LEU A 367 -21.62 12.78 22.02
CA LEU A 367 -20.45 12.23 21.36
C LEU A 367 -19.18 13.04 21.69
N PRO A 368 -18.01 12.39 21.85
CA PRO A 368 -16.77 13.08 22.15
C PRO A 368 -16.33 13.98 20.99
N GLU A 369 -15.69 15.12 21.30
CA GLU A 369 -15.14 16.06 20.30
C GLU A 369 -13.97 15.47 19.51
N GLN A 370 -13.20 14.57 20.12
CA GLN A 370 -12.07 13.89 19.49
C GLN A 370 -12.23 12.38 19.62
N ALA A 371 -11.78 11.65 18.61
CA ALA A 371 -11.82 10.21 18.64
C ALA A 371 -10.82 9.67 19.68
N PRO A 372 -11.23 8.77 20.57
CA PRO A 372 -10.34 8.16 21.55
C PRO A 372 -9.25 7.33 20.86
N ILE A 373 -8.05 7.29 21.46
CA ILE A 373 -6.93 6.46 20.98
C ILE A 373 -7.15 5.04 21.49
N ALA A 374 -7.21 4.07 20.57
CA ALA A 374 -7.56 2.69 20.90
C ALA A 374 -6.60 1.99 21.86
N ASP A 375 -5.35 2.45 21.96
CA ASP A 375 -4.36 1.94 22.91
C ASP A 375 -4.46 2.58 24.30
N GLU A 376 -5.05 3.79 24.42
CA GLU A 376 -5.22 4.50 25.69
C GLU A 376 -6.58 4.23 26.33
N ASP A 377 -7.65 4.26 25.52
CA ASP A 377 -9.01 3.97 25.95
C ASP A 377 -9.72 2.99 24.98
N PRO A 378 -9.37 1.68 25.06
CA PRO A 378 -10.04 0.65 24.27
C PRO A 378 -11.54 0.55 24.57
N ALA A 379 -11.93 0.77 25.84
CA ALA A 379 -13.29 0.60 26.30
C ALA A 379 -14.24 1.64 25.67
N MET A 380 -13.82 2.91 25.59
CA MET A 380 -14.60 3.95 24.91
C MET A 380 -14.67 3.71 23.39
N CYS A 381 -13.57 3.29 22.76
CA CYS A 381 -13.58 2.93 21.33
C CYS A 381 -14.60 1.81 21.04
N HIS A 382 -14.65 0.81 21.91
CA HIS A 382 -15.60 -0.29 21.81
C HIS A 382 -17.04 0.19 22.01
N LYS A 383 -17.30 1.02 23.04
CA LYS A 383 -18.64 1.60 23.28
C LYS A 383 -19.17 2.39 22.08
N LEU A 384 -18.31 3.18 21.43
CA LEU A 384 -18.68 3.90 20.20
C LEU A 384 -18.99 2.93 19.06
N HIS A 385 -18.23 1.83 18.94
CA HIS A 385 -18.49 0.79 17.95
C HIS A 385 -19.81 0.05 18.22
N ASP A 386 -20.10 -0.30 19.47
CA ASP A 386 -21.36 -0.92 19.90
C ASP A 386 -22.57 -0.02 19.65
N LEU A 387 -22.42 1.28 19.92
CA LEU A 387 -23.43 2.28 19.58
C LEU A 387 -23.71 2.29 18.08
N LEU A 388 -22.66 2.30 17.25
CA LEU A 388 -22.81 2.25 15.80
C LEU A 388 -23.40 0.91 15.33
N MET A 389 -23.03 -0.21 15.94
CA MET A 389 -23.60 -1.54 15.67
C MET A 389 -25.10 -1.60 15.96
N SER A 390 -25.54 -0.91 17.01
CA SER A 390 -26.95 -0.85 17.42
C SER A 390 -27.79 0.08 16.54
N LEU A 391 -27.17 1.14 16.01
CA LEU A 391 -27.82 2.10 15.12
C LEU A 391 -27.82 1.64 13.65
N ASP A 392 -26.65 1.25 13.14
CA ASP A 392 -26.43 0.90 11.73
C ASP A 392 -25.43 -0.25 11.62
N GLN A 393 -25.95 -1.47 11.76
CA GLN A 393 -25.16 -2.70 11.71
C GLN A 393 -24.34 -2.85 10.42
N LEU A 394 -24.89 -2.43 9.26
CA LEU A 394 -24.23 -2.57 7.97
C LEU A 394 -22.95 -1.72 7.88
N VAL A 395 -23.01 -0.49 8.37
CA VAL A 395 -21.85 0.41 8.40
C VAL A 395 -20.88 0.03 9.52
N ALA A 396 -21.39 -0.38 10.68
CA ALA A 396 -20.56 -0.76 11.82
C ALA A 396 -19.68 -1.98 11.53
N GLN A 397 -20.22 -3.01 10.85
CA GLN A 397 -19.47 -4.20 10.44
C GLN A 397 -18.38 -3.91 9.41
N ARG A 398 -18.45 -2.77 8.71
CA ARG A 398 -17.40 -2.34 7.79
C ARG A 398 -16.16 -1.84 8.54
N TRP A 399 -16.29 -1.34 9.77
CA TRP A 399 -15.20 -0.74 10.53
C TRP A 399 -14.69 -1.67 11.62
N HIS A 400 -13.39 -1.59 11.92
CA HIS A 400 -12.83 -2.23 13.10
C HIS A 400 -13.07 -1.31 14.31
N TRP A 401 -13.31 -1.84 15.51
CA TRP A 401 -13.52 -1.00 16.72
C TRP A 401 -12.34 -0.06 17.03
N ARG A 402 -11.11 -0.50 16.71
CA ARG A 402 -9.88 0.33 16.77
C ARG A 402 -9.85 1.50 15.77
N ASP A 403 -10.66 1.48 14.71
CA ASP A 403 -10.81 2.61 13.78
C ASP A 403 -11.77 3.66 14.37
N SER A 404 -11.52 4.07 15.63
CA SER A 404 -12.39 4.93 16.45
C SER A 404 -12.80 6.22 15.73
N ARG A 405 -11.90 6.79 14.92
CA ARG A 405 -12.17 7.95 14.07
C ARG A 405 -13.26 7.72 13.06
N LYS A 406 -13.20 6.61 12.31
CA LYS A 406 -14.20 6.31 11.28
C LYS A 406 -15.54 5.98 11.90
N VAL A 407 -15.53 5.28 13.04
CA VAL A 407 -16.72 4.98 13.84
C VAL A 407 -17.36 6.29 14.31
N LEU A 408 -16.59 7.18 14.93
CA LEU A 408 -17.07 8.48 15.40
C LEU A 408 -17.59 9.36 14.24
N THR A 409 -16.89 9.39 13.10
CA THR A 409 -17.36 10.10 11.91
C THR A 409 -18.68 9.53 11.39
N SER A 410 -18.85 8.21 11.37
CA SER A 410 -20.13 7.58 10.98
C SER A 410 -21.26 7.95 11.96
N LEU A 411 -21.00 7.96 13.26
CA LEU A 411 -21.97 8.39 14.28
C LEU A 411 -22.35 9.86 14.12
N ARG A 412 -21.37 10.76 13.92
CA ARG A 412 -21.63 12.17 13.65
C ARG A 412 -22.43 12.37 12.37
N THR A 413 -22.12 11.61 11.32
CA THR A 413 -22.90 11.64 10.07
C THR A 413 -24.37 11.29 10.33
N ILE A 414 -24.65 10.33 11.23
CA ILE A 414 -26.01 9.98 11.61
C ILE A 414 -26.68 11.11 12.41
N GLN A 415 -25.94 11.74 13.33
CA GLN A 415 -26.42 12.86 14.15
C GLN A 415 -26.75 14.10 13.28
N GLU A 416 -25.84 14.48 12.38
CA GLU A 416 -25.94 15.64 11.49
C GLU A 416 -27.01 15.45 10.41
N ASN A 417 -27.06 14.27 9.77
CA ASN A 417 -28.01 14.01 8.68
C ASN A 417 -29.37 13.52 9.16
N ARG A 418 -29.52 13.16 10.44
CA ARG A 418 -30.74 12.59 11.03
C ARG A 418 -31.26 11.36 10.25
N ARG A 419 -30.35 10.61 9.65
CA ARG A 419 -30.57 9.42 8.81
C ARG A 419 -29.47 8.40 9.07
N LEU A 420 -29.73 7.12 8.77
CA LEU A 420 -28.70 6.10 8.92
C LEU A 420 -27.59 6.29 7.88
N ALA A 421 -26.34 5.99 8.25
CA ALA A 421 -25.20 6.18 7.34
C ALA A 421 -25.29 5.27 6.10
N SER A 422 -25.87 4.07 6.24
CA SER A 422 -26.18 3.14 5.16
C SER A 422 -27.21 3.69 4.18
N GLU A 423 -28.23 4.41 4.66
CA GLU A 423 -29.22 5.08 3.81
C GLU A 423 -28.56 6.17 2.97
N VAL A 424 -27.70 6.98 3.58
CA VAL A 424 -26.94 8.03 2.87
C VAL A 424 -26.03 7.42 1.80
N ILE A 425 -25.32 6.32 2.11
CA ILE A 425 -24.47 5.63 1.13
C ILE A 425 -25.28 5.03 -0.02
N ALA A 426 -26.45 4.46 0.27
CA ALA A 426 -27.33 3.88 -0.74
C ALA A 426 -27.87 4.95 -1.69
N GLU A 427 -28.29 6.10 -1.17
CA GLU A 427 -28.74 7.24 -1.97
C GLU A 427 -27.60 7.81 -2.83
N GLN A 428 -26.44 8.04 -2.24
CA GLN A 428 -25.24 8.53 -2.95
C GLN A 428 -24.82 7.61 -4.11
N SER A 429 -25.16 6.32 -4.03
CA SER A 429 -24.88 5.37 -5.10
C SER A 429 -25.87 5.41 -6.25
N GLN A 430 -27.09 5.88 -5.99
CA GLN A 430 -28.14 6.05 -6.99
C GLN A 430 -28.00 7.39 -7.71
N THR A 431 -27.47 8.41 -7.03
CA THR A 431 -27.10 9.67 -7.66
C THR A 431 -25.88 9.49 -8.56
N ILE A 432 -26.07 9.81 -9.84
CA ILE A 432 -25.00 9.90 -10.81
C ILE A 432 -24.07 11.04 -10.36
N PRO A 433 -22.75 10.80 -10.21
CA PRO A 433 -21.82 11.86 -9.81
C PRO A 433 -21.78 12.95 -10.87
N THR A 434 -22.02 14.22 -10.49
CA THR A 434 -21.89 15.35 -11.43
C THR A 434 -20.60 16.12 -11.15
N PRO A 435 -19.76 16.37 -12.17
CA PRO A 435 -18.53 17.11 -11.94
C PRO A 435 -18.82 18.60 -11.76
N ARG A 436 -18.26 19.20 -10.71
CA ARG A 436 -18.43 20.62 -10.36
C ARG A 436 -17.92 21.58 -11.45
N TYR A 437 -16.85 21.20 -12.13
CA TYR A 437 -16.20 22.01 -13.17
C TYR A 437 -15.94 21.18 -14.43
N ARG A 438 -15.80 21.84 -15.58
CA ARG A 438 -15.24 21.24 -16.79
C ARG A 438 -13.77 20.90 -16.51
N THR A 439 -13.49 19.61 -16.26
CA THR A 439 -12.21 19.17 -15.69
C THR A 439 -11.47 18.25 -16.65
N LEU A 440 -10.20 18.54 -16.90
CA LEU A 440 -9.26 17.64 -17.59
C LEU A 440 -8.38 16.94 -16.55
N CYS A 441 -8.35 15.61 -16.56
CA CYS A 441 -7.55 14.84 -15.62
C CYS A 441 -6.36 14.17 -16.33
N PHE A 442 -5.15 14.45 -15.84
CA PHE A 442 -3.95 13.73 -16.22
C PHE A 442 -3.50 12.82 -15.08
N TRP A 443 -3.34 11.54 -15.38
CA TRP A 443 -2.75 10.56 -14.49
C TRP A 443 -1.36 10.17 -14.97
N LEU A 444 -0.34 10.70 -14.30
CA LEU A 444 1.03 10.27 -14.52
C LEU A 444 1.24 8.90 -13.85
N TYR A 445 1.59 7.90 -14.66
CA TYR A 445 1.77 6.53 -14.20
C TYR A 445 3.13 5.99 -14.61
N ALA A 446 3.77 5.26 -13.70
CA ALA A 446 5.00 4.53 -13.97
C ALA A 446 4.86 3.09 -13.49
N LYS A 447 5.43 2.14 -14.23
CA LYS A 447 5.39 0.71 -13.86
C LYS A 447 6.07 0.47 -12.50
N PRO A 448 5.51 -0.42 -11.64
CA PRO A 448 6.03 -0.64 -10.28
C PRO A 448 7.50 -1.05 -10.24
N ASP A 449 7.97 -1.81 -11.22
CA ASP A 449 9.34 -2.34 -11.25
C ASP A 449 10.40 -1.24 -11.43
N ILE A 450 10.02 -0.14 -12.08
CA ILE A 450 10.89 1.03 -12.28
C ILE A 450 10.62 2.11 -11.23
N LEU A 451 9.36 2.26 -10.80
CA LEU A 451 8.98 3.25 -9.80
C LEU A 451 9.58 2.93 -8.42
N LYS A 452 9.59 1.67 -7.99
CA LYS A 452 10.09 1.29 -6.64
C LYS A 452 11.57 1.69 -6.43
N PRO A 453 12.52 1.36 -7.34
CA PRO A 453 13.91 1.83 -7.19
C PRO A 453 14.03 3.35 -7.13
N ARG A 454 13.26 4.09 -7.96
CA ARG A 454 13.28 5.57 -7.94
C ARG A 454 12.78 6.14 -6.61
N LEU A 455 11.76 5.53 -6.02
CA LEU A 455 11.25 5.94 -4.71
C LEU A 455 12.29 5.67 -3.62
N ASP A 456 13.03 4.56 -3.70
CA ASP A 456 14.06 4.23 -2.74
C ASP A 456 15.25 5.19 -2.84
N GLU A 457 15.72 5.47 -4.06
CA GLU A 457 16.78 6.46 -4.32
C GLU A 457 16.36 7.87 -3.89
N ARG A 458 15.11 8.25 -4.12
CA ARG A 458 14.56 9.53 -3.62
C ARG A 458 14.61 9.61 -2.10
N VAL A 459 14.29 8.53 -1.39
CA VAL A 459 14.39 8.51 0.09
C VAL A 459 15.85 8.70 0.53
N ASP A 460 16.80 8.08 -0.17
CA ASP A 460 18.23 8.26 0.10
C ASP A 460 18.64 9.73 -0.12
N GLN A 461 18.18 10.36 -1.21
CA GLN A 461 18.41 11.79 -1.48
C GLN A 461 17.77 12.71 -0.42
N MET A 462 16.55 12.40 0.06
CA MET A 462 15.91 13.17 1.13
C MET A 462 16.77 13.18 2.41
N ILE A 463 17.40 12.05 2.73
CA ILE A 463 18.30 11.94 3.89
C ILE A 463 19.53 12.83 3.70
N GLU A 464 20.14 12.79 2.52
CA GLU A 464 21.30 13.63 2.17
C GLU A 464 20.96 15.13 2.21
N GLN A 465 19.74 15.50 1.80
CA GLN A 465 19.22 16.88 1.85
C GLN A 465 18.89 17.37 3.26
N GLY A 466 19.03 16.52 4.29
CA GLY A 466 18.87 16.92 5.68
C GLY A 466 17.50 16.60 6.30
N LEU A 467 16.81 15.55 5.83
CA LEU A 467 15.55 15.06 6.41
C LEU A 467 15.60 14.93 7.94
N LEU A 468 16.72 14.45 8.50
CA LEU A 468 16.88 14.28 9.95
C LEU A 468 16.78 15.60 10.72
N ASN A 469 17.20 16.72 10.12
CA ASN A 469 17.11 18.03 10.76
C ASN A 469 15.65 18.50 10.83
N GLU A 470 14.85 18.26 9.79
CA GLU A 470 13.41 18.55 9.82
C GLU A 470 12.68 17.68 10.84
N ILE A 471 12.98 16.37 10.89
CA ILE A 471 12.35 15.47 11.88
C ILE A 471 12.65 15.91 13.31
N ARG A 472 13.90 16.35 13.59
CA ARG A 472 14.27 16.89 14.91
C ARG A 472 13.51 18.17 15.24
N THR A 473 13.37 19.06 14.27
CA THR A 473 12.59 20.30 14.41
C THR A 473 11.13 20.00 14.70
N LEU A 474 10.53 19.07 13.95
CA LEU A 474 9.15 18.64 14.14
C LEU A 474 8.92 18.02 15.52
N ARG A 475 9.90 17.26 16.03
CA ARG A 475 9.87 16.69 17.38
C ARG A 475 9.96 17.76 18.47
N ALA A 476 10.77 18.80 18.27
CA ALA A 476 10.86 19.92 19.19
C ALA A 476 9.52 20.65 19.29
N ILE A 477 8.91 20.99 18.15
CA ILE A 477 7.59 21.62 18.08
C ILE A 477 6.53 20.76 18.79
N ALA A 478 6.55 19.44 18.57
CA ALA A 478 5.61 18.52 19.21
C ALA A 478 5.77 18.50 20.74
N SER A 479 7.01 18.59 21.23
CA SER A 479 7.31 18.60 22.66
C SER A 479 6.94 19.92 23.35
N GLU A 480 7.08 21.04 22.63
CA GLU A 480 6.68 22.37 23.10
C GLU A 480 5.15 22.55 23.12
N GLY A 481 4.44 22.05 22.11
CA GLY A 481 2.98 22.12 22.03
C GLY A 481 2.26 21.43 23.20
N THR A 482 2.85 20.38 23.77
CA THR A 482 2.34 19.69 24.97
C THR A 482 2.46 20.48 26.28
N ALA A 483 3.28 21.54 26.34
CA ALA A 483 3.45 22.35 27.56
C ALA A 483 2.35 23.41 27.76
N THR A 484 1.58 23.74 26.72
CA THR A 484 0.67 24.91 26.72
C THR A 484 -0.79 24.58 27.04
N SER A 485 -1.15 23.30 27.17
CA SER A 485 -2.52 22.86 27.47
C SER A 485 -2.58 21.97 28.71
N THR A 486 -2.29 22.56 29.88
CA THR A 486 -2.95 22.31 31.19
C THR A 486 -2.20 23.08 32.29
N ASN A 487 -2.89 24.02 32.94
CA ASN A 487 -2.51 24.62 34.22
C ASN A 487 -2.62 23.57 35.35
N ASP A 488 -1.86 22.47 35.28
CA ASP A 488 -1.68 21.54 36.40
C ASP A 488 -0.29 21.76 37.01
N ILE A 489 -0.19 22.87 37.73
CA ILE A 489 0.92 23.16 38.63
C ILE A 489 0.71 22.28 39.86
N LEU A 490 1.07 20.99 39.81
CA LEU A 490 1.47 20.19 41.00
C LEU A 490 1.90 18.76 40.59
N SER A 491 2.98 18.59 39.82
CA SER A 491 3.81 17.38 39.94
C SER A 491 5.21 17.57 39.34
N PRO A 492 6.28 17.60 40.14
CA PRO A 492 7.65 17.60 39.66
C PRO A 492 8.08 16.15 39.39
N THR A 493 7.54 15.56 38.33
CA THR A 493 8.10 14.34 37.72
C THR A 493 8.38 14.64 36.25
N PRO A 494 9.57 14.29 35.72
CA PRO A 494 9.88 14.55 34.31
C PRO A 494 8.82 13.87 33.44
N ASN A 495 8.26 14.60 32.48
CA ASN A 495 7.24 14.18 31.51
C ASN A 495 7.63 12.89 30.73
N ALA A 496 7.53 11.75 31.39
CA ALA A 496 7.59 10.43 30.80
C ALA A 496 6.13 9.94 30.73
N GLY A 497 5.45 10.17 29.61
CA GLY A 497 4.21 9.40 29.38
C GLY A 497 3.15 9.90 28.40
N LYS A 498 3.23 11.08 27.79
CA LYS A 498 2.28 11.41 26.69
C LYS A 498 2.86 10.94 25.36
N ARG A 499 2.38 9.79 24.88
CA ARG A 499 2.79 9.19 23.62
C ARG A 499 2.35 10.12 22.48
N MET A 500 3.25 10.41 21.54
CA MET A 500 2.92 11.27 20.40
C MET A 500 1.85 10.61 19.53
N ASP A 501 0.75 11.31 19.26
CA ASP A 501 -0.31 10.79 18.39
C ASP A 501 0.05 10.99 16.91
N TYR A 502 0.62 9.95 16.30
CA TYR A 502 0.97 9.91 14.86
C TYR A 502 -0.24 9.93 13.95
N THR A 503 -1.45 9.98 14.49
CA THR A 503 -2.66 10.02 13.69
C THR A 503 -3.10 11.47 13.42
N LEU A 504 -2.45 12.50 13.97
CA LEU A 504 -2.86 13.89 13.81
C LEU A 504 -1.95 14.71 12.90
N GLY A 505 -2.56 15.52 12.03
CA GLY A 505 -1.90 16.55 11.22
C GLY A 505 -0.64 16.08 10.51
N ILE A 506 0.41 16.89 10.58
CA ILE A 506 1.74 16.64 9.99
C ILE A 506 2.45 15.40 10.57
N TYR A 507 2.09 14.94 11.78
CA TYR A 507 2.74 13.78 12.42
C TYR A 507 2.41 12.45 11.72
N GLN A 508 1.45 12.46 10.79
CA GLN A 508 1.13 11.33 9.91
C GLN A 508 2.14 11.13 8.78
N ALA A 509 3.00 12.12 8.50
CA ALA A 509 3.93 12.12 7.38
C ALA A 509 4.84 10.88 7.38
N ILE A 510 5.05 10.31 6.20
CA ILE A 510 5.97 9.19 5.99
C ILE A 510 7.40 9.75 6.13
N GLY A 511 8.18 9.16 7.02
CA GLY A 511 9.51 9.63 7.40
C GLY A 511 9.57 10.20 8.81
N TYR A 512 8.44 10.51 9.46
CA TYR A 512 8.46 10.98 10.85
C TYR A 512 8.37 9.81 11.84
N LYS A 513 7.27 9.04 11.77
CA LYS A 513 7.00 7.93 12.69
C LYS A 513 8.01 6.79 12.54
N GLU A 514 8.53 6.56 11.35
CA GLU A 514 9.51 5.51 11.06
C GLU A 514 10.85 5.76 11.77
N PHE A 515 11.19 7.02 12.05
CA PHE A 515 12.40 7.41 12.78
C PHE A 515 12.18 7.58 14.29
N HIS A 516 10.97 7.31 14.81
CA HIS A 516 10.68 7.51 16.22
C HIS A 516 11.58 6.68 17.14
N ASP A 517 11.74 5.39 16.86
CA ASP A 517 12.54 4.48 17.69
C ASP A 517 14.03 4.83 17.61
N TYR A 518 14.51 5.17 16.42
CA TYR A 518 15.88 5.64 16.20
C TYR A 518 16.20 6.89 17.03
N LEU A 519 15.32 7.90 17.00
CA LEU A 519 15.54 9.15 17.71
C LEU A 519 15.25 9.07 19.21
N SER A 520 14.49 8.07 19.67
CA SER A 520 14.15 7.88 21.09
C SER A 520 15.17 7.01 21.83
N SER A 521 16.03 6.29 21.10
CA SER A 521 17.10 5.49 21.68
C SER A 521 18.16 6.39 22.35
N PRO A 522 18.60 6.08 23.59
CA PRO A 522 19.67 6.82 24.26
C PRO A 522 21.02 6.73 23.55
N SER A 523 21.21 5.72 22.70
CA SER A 523 22.38 5.60 21.81
C SER A 523 21.91 5.46 20.35
N LEU A 524 22.33 6.39 19.49
CA LEU A 524 22.08 6.31 18.05
C LEU A 524 22.91 5.15 17.47
N SER A 525 22.24 4.10 17.01
CA SER A 525 22.87 2.93 16.39
C SER A 525 22.66 2.95 14.88
N ASP A 526 23.71 2.64 14.12
CA ASP A 526 23.64 2.48 12.65
C ASP A 526 22.67 1.36 12.23
N ALA A 527 22.42 0.38 13.10
CA ALA A 527 21.43 -0.66 12.85
C ALA A 527 20.00 -0.09 12.89
N ALA A 528 19.68 0.68 13.94
CA ALA A 528 18.38 1.32 14.10
C ALA A 528 18.12 2.39 13.02
N PHE A 529 19.16 3.11 12.61
CA PHE A 529 19.06 4.06 11.49
C PHE A 529 18.68 3.36 10.19
N ARG A 530 19.39 2.30 9.82
CA ARG A 530 19.10 1.52 8.59
C ARG A 530 17.69 0.92 8.63
N GLU A 531 17.26 0.43 9.78
CA GLU A 531 15.89 -0.08 9.95
C GLU A 531 14.85 1.03 9.73
N ALA A 532 15.03 2.22 10.31
CA ALA A 532 14.14 3.36 10.09
C ALA A 532 14.06 3.78 8.62
N VAL A 533 15.20 3.80 7.92
CA VAL A 533 15.26 4.09 6.47
C VAL A 533 14.49 3.06 5.67
N GLU A 534 14.68 1.76 5.95
CA GLU A 534 13.94 0.69 5.27
C GLU A 534 12.43 0.76 5.53
N GLN A 535 12.02 1.09 6.76
CA GLN A 535 10.60 1.32 7.07
C GLN A 535 10.03 2.53 6.30
N MET A 536 10.80 3.61 6.15
CA MET A 536 10.38 4.78 5.36
C MET A 536 10.25 4.43 3.87
N LYS A 537 11.21 3.69 3.31
CA LYS A 537 11.13 3.19 1.92
C LYS A 537 9.91 2.30 1.73
N LEU A 538 9.67 1.37 2.65
CA LEU A 538 8.48 0.51 2.64
C LEU A 538 7.16 1.31 2.75
N GLY A 539 7.11 2.30 3.64
CA GLY A 539 5.98 3.22 3.79
C GLY A 539 5.68 3.98 2.50
N THR A 540 6.72 4.49 1.84
CA THR A 540 6.63 5.21 0.56
C THR A 540 6.11 4.31 -0.57
N ARG A 541 6.62 3.08 -0.69
CA ARG A 541 6.13 2.09 -1.68
C ARG A 541 4.67 1.72 -1.43
N ARG A 542 4.27 1.52 -0.16
CA ARG A 542 2.87 1.24 0.22
C ARG A 542 1.96 2.40 -0.14
N TYR A 543 2.41 3.65 0.07
CA TYR A 543 1.65 4.84 -0.30
C TYR A 543 1.43 4.93 -1.81
N ALA A 544 2.47 4.77 -2.63
CA ALA A 544 2.34 4.75 -4.09
C ALA A 544 1.35 3.67 -4.58
N LYS A 545 1.41 2.45 -4.00
CA LYS A 545 0.44 1.38 -4.31
C LYS A 545 -1.00 1.77 -3.94
N ARG A 546 -1.20 2.41 -2.79
CA ARG A 546 -2.53 2.89 -2.35
C ARG A 546 -3.08 3.95 -3.29
N GLN A 547 -2.25 4.86 -3.80
CA GLN A 547 -2.68 5.89 -4.76
C GLN A 547 -3.20 5.27 -6.06
N VAL A 548 -2.46 4.34 -6.66
CA VAL A 548 -2.91 3.60 -7.86
C VAL A 548 -4.20 2.84 -7.57
N THR A 549 -4.28 2.18 -6.41
CA THR A 549 -5.47 1.44 -5.97
C THR A 549 -6.68 2.36 -5.82
N TRP A 550 -6.49 3.57 -5.28
CA TRP A 550 -7.54 4.57 -5.12
C TRP A 550 -8.03 5.08 -6.46
N ILE A 551 -7.12 5.51 -7.34
CA ILE A 551 -7.45 6.02 -8.68
C ILE A 551 -8.27 4.96 -9.44
N ARG A 552 -7.80 3.72 -9.48
CA ARG A 552 -8.49 2.63 -10.19
C ARG A 552 -9.84 2.23 -9.62
N ASN A 553 -9.98 2.20 -8.30
CA ASN A 553 -11.17 1.62 -7.65
C ASN A 553 -12.17 2.67 -7.14
N LYS A 554 -11.82 3.95 -7.12
CA LYS A 554 -12.66 5.04 -6.58
C LYS A 554 -12.85 6.18 -7.57
N LEU A 555 -11.76 6.78 -8.05
CA LEU A 555 -11.83 7.95 -8.95
C LEU A 555 -12.30 7.56 -10.36
N LEU A 556 -11.66 6.59 -11.02
CA LEU A 556 -12.03 6.17 -12.37
C LEU A 556 -13.48 5.66 -12.47
N PRO A 557 -14.02 4.86 -11.54
CA PRO A 557 -15.44 4.51 -11.55
C PRO A 557 -16.37 5.73 -11.46
N ALA A 558 -16.00 6.75 -10.67
CA ALA A 558 -16.78 7.99 -10.58
C ALA A 558 -16.79 8.75 -11.90
N VAL A 559 -15.61 8.90 -12.49
CA VAL A 559 -15.40 9.55 -13.79
C VAL A 559 -16.15 8.80 -14.90
N ASN A 560 -16.04 7.47 -14.95
CA ASN A 560 -16.70 6.66 -15.97
C ASN A 560 -18.23 6.76 -15.85
N ALA A 561 -18.76 6.74 -14.62
CA ALA A 561 -20.19 6.93 -14.37
C ALA A 561 -20.68 8.31 -14.84
N ALA A 562 -19.94 9.38 -14.49
CA ALA A 562 -20.24 10.74 -14.91
C ALA A 562 -20.18 10.88 -16.45
N ASN A 563 -19.12 10.37 -17.08
CA ASN A 563 -18.94 10.44 -18.53
C ASN A 563 -20.00 9.63 -19.29
N ALA A 564 -20.40 8.47 -18.78
CA ALA A 564 -21.47 7.65 -19.37
C ALA A 564 -22.83 8.36 -19.30
N ALA A 565 -23.13 9.02 -18.18
CA ALA A 565 -24.35 9.82 -18.05
C ALA A 565 -24.36 11.02 -19.01
N SER A 566 -23.22 11.69 -19.18
CA SER A 566 -23.09 12.81 -20.13
C SER A 566 -23.19 12.40 -21.61
N GLN A 567 -23.01 11.12 -21.94
CA GLN A 567 -23.32 10.61 -23.29
C GLN A 567 -24.82 10.43 -23.52
N ALA A 568 -25.61 10.25 -22.45
CA ALA A 568 -27.06 10.08 -22.52
C ALA A 568 -27.81 11.43 -22.51
N GLU A 569 -27.27 12.44 -21.82
CA GLU A 569 -27.85 13.79 -21.74
C GLU A 569 -26.97 14.84 -22.44
N ILE A 570 -27.49 15.45 -23.49
CA ILE A 570 -26.79 16.48 -24.27
C ILE A 570 -26.53 17.72 -23.39
N GLY A 571 -25.26 18.02 -23.14
CA GLY A 571 -24.82 19.22 -22.41
C GLY A 571 -24.25 18.98 -21.01
N SER A 572 -24.27 17.74 -20.51
CA SER A 572 -23.70 17.42 -19.21
C SER A 572 -22.15 17.42 -19.23
N PRO A 573 -21.49 17.94 -18.20
CA PRO A 573 -20.04 18.08 -18.17
C PRO A 573 -19.34 16.71 -18.14
N VAL A 574 -18.29 16.57 -18.95
CA VAL A 574 -17.43 15.38 -19.00
C VAL A 574 -16.10 15.64 -18.29
N VAL A 575 -15.52 14.57 -17.74
CA VAL A 575 -14.18 14.56 -17.14
C VAL A 575 -13.28 13.64 -17.96
N PRO A 576 -12.71 14.12 -19.09
CA PRO A 576 -11.72 13.36 -19.84
C PRO A 576 -10.50 13.05 -18.96
N THR A 577 -10.13 11.77 -18.88
CA THR A 577 -9.02 11.30 -18.05
C THR A 577 -7.99 10.57 -18.90
N TYR A 578 -6.78 11.11 -18.97
CA TYR A 578 -5.67 10.58 -19.76
C TYR A 578 -4.57 10.03 -18.87
N LEU A 579 -4.06 8.84 -19.21
CA LEU A 579 -2.87 8.28 -18.60
C LEU A 579 -1.64 8.68 -19.41
N LEU A 580 -0.66 9.28 -18.75
CA LEU A 580 0.64 9.64 -19.33
C LEU A 580 1.70 8.67 -18.77
N ASP A 581 2.39 7.96 -19.67
CA ASP A 581 3.38 6.95 -19.27
C ASP A 581 4.72 7.60 -18.94
N ALA A 582 5.00 7.68 -17.63
CA ALA A 582 6.20 8.22 -17.02
C ALA A 582 7.23 7.14 -16.65
N THR A 583 7.11 5.94 -17.23
CA THR A 583 8.00 4.82 -16.89
C THR A 583 9.45 5.11 -17.29
N GLU A 584 9.70 5.76 -18.41
CA GLU A 584 11.05 6.14 -18.86
C GLU A 584 11.25 7.66 -18.73
N LEU A 585 12.44 8.07 -18.28
CA LEU A 585 12.82 9.49 -18.13
C LEU A 585 13.72 9.91 -19.31
N GLY A 586 13.99 11.20 -19.45
CA GLY A 586 14.79 11.76 -20.56
C GLY A 586 13.94 12.03 -21.80
N ASP A 587 14.42 11.67 -22.99
CA ASP A 587 13.72 11.96 -24.25
C ASP A 587 12.34 11.31 -24.32
N ALA A 588 12.20 10.11 -23.76
CA ALA A 588 10.93 9.39 -23.66
C ALA A 588 9.90 10.14 -22.78
N TRP A 589 10.34 10.88 -21.76
CA TRP A 589 9.43 11.70 -20.95
C TRP A 589 8.87 12.86 -21.76
N LYS A 590 9.71 13.50 -22.56
CA LYS A 590 9.29 14.62 -23.41
C LYS A 590 8.20 14.18 -24.39
N SER A 591 8.44 13.08 -25.10
CA SER A 591 7.49 12.57 -26.10
C SER A 591 6.23 11.93 -25.51
N ASN A 592 6.33 11.19 -24.40
CA ASN A 592 5.20 10.44 -23.84
C ASN A 592 4.35 11.25 -22.85
N VAL A 593 4.95 12.24 -22.17
CA VAL A 593 4.30 13.01 -21.11
C VAL A 593 4.13 14.46 -21.53
N HIS A 594 5.22 15.20 -21.75
CA HIS A 594 5.18 16.64 -21.99
C HIS A 594 4.38 16.99 -23.26
N ASP A 595 4.82 16.51 -24.42
CA ASP A 595 4.26 16.90 -25.72
C ASP A 595 2.82 16.39 -25.90
N VAL A 596 2.49 15.27 -25.25
CA VAL A 596 1.12 14.71 -25.23
C VAL A 596 0.22 15.55 -24.33
N ALA A 597 0.66 15.89 -23.11
CA ALA A 597 -0.10 16.71 -22.18
C ALA A 597 -0.34 18.12 -22.73
N GLU A 598 0.68 18.72 -23.33
CA GLU A 598 0.60 20.05 -23.95
C GLU A 598 -0.45 20.07 -25.06
N ARG A 599 -0.37 19.11 -26.00
CA ARG A 599 -1.34 18.99 -27.11
C ARG A 599 -2.77 18.81 -26.61
N ILE A 600 -2.99 17.87 -25.68
CA ILE A 600 -4.33 17.60 -25.14
C ILE A 600 -4.86 18.80 -24.36
N THR A 601 -3.99 19.50 -23.61
CA THR A 601 -4.38 20.70 -22.88
C THR A 601 -4.80 21.80 -23.84
N HIS A 602 -4.04 22.02 -24.91
CA HIS A 602 -4.39 22.99 -25.95
C HIS A 602 -5.75 22.69 -26.59
N ASP A 603 -5.97 21.43 -27.03
CA ASP A 603 -7.23 21.00 -27.63
C ASP A 603 -8.40 21.10 -26.64
N PHE A 604 -8.17 20.78 -25.36
CA PHE A 604 -9.19 20.88 -24.30
C PHE A 604 -9.58 22.32 -24.03
N LEU A 605 -8.62 23.24 -23.99
CA LEU A 605 -8.89 24.65 -23.79
C LEU A 605 -9.69 25.20 -24.99
N GLU A 606 -9.24 24.95 -26.21
CA GLU A 606 -9.93 25.41 -27.42
C GLU A 606 -11.29 24.74 -27.70
N GLY A 607 -11.67 23.71 -26.93
CA GLY A 607 -12.92 22.97 -27.15
C GLY A 607 -12.92 22.13 -28.43
N LYS A 608 -11.74 21.74 -28.90
CA LYS A 608 -11.58 20.79 -30.01
C LYS A 608 -11.95 19.38 -29.57
N ALA A 609 -12.23 18.52 -30.56
CA ALA A 609 -12.45 17.11 -30.31
C ALA A 609 -11.17 16.47 -29.75
N LEU A 610 -11.28 15.85 -28.58
CA LEU A 610 -10.15 15.23 -27.90
C LEU A 610 -9.93 13.80 -28.39
N PRO A 611 -8.66 13.30 -28.42
CA PRO A 611 -8.37 11.92 -28.78
C PRO A 611 -8.94 10.93 -27.74
N ASP A 612 -9.21 9.69 -28.15
CA ASP A 612 -9.65 8.64 -27.22
C ASP A 612 -8.53 8.34 -26.19
N PRO A 613 -8.80 8.49 -24.88
CA PRO A 613 -7.82 8.21 -23.84
C PRO A 613 -7.19 6.82 -23.90
N LYS A 614 -7.92 5.79 -24.35
CA LYS A 614 -7.40 4.42 -24.42
C LYS A 614 -6.43 4.20 -25.57
N THR A 615 -6.47 5.04 -26.60
CA THR A 615 -5.60 4.90 -27.78
C THR A 615 -4.21 5.53 -27.60
N LEU A 616 -3.97 6.26 -26.51
CA LEU A 616 -2.69 6.94 -26.29
C LEU A 616 -1.51 5.98 -26.10
N SER A 617 -1.70 4.90 -25.35
CA SER A 617 -0.66 3.90 -25.12
C SER A 617 -1.25 2.56 -24.68
N PRO A 618 -0.51 1.43 -24.85
CA PRO A 618 -0.93 0.13 -24.33
C PRO A 618 -1.17 0.17 -22.81
N THR A 619 -0.31 0.89 -22.07
CA THR A 619 -0.46 1.11 -20.63
C THR A 619 -1.76 1.85 -20.29
N ALA A 620 -2.13 2.88 -21.08
CA ALA A 620 -3.38 3.60 -20.91
C ALA A 620 -4.59 2.70 -21.14
N ALA A 621 -4.56 1.87 -22.20
CA ALA A 621 -5.63 0.91 -22.49
C ALA A 621 -5.85 -0.08 -21.33
N GLU A 622 -4.78 -0.60 -20.75
CA GLU A 622 -4.84 -1.54 -19.63
C GLU A 622 -5.32 -0.87 -18.32
N MET A 623 -4.75 0.29 -17.98
CA MET A 623 -4.95 0.90 -16.66
C MET A 623 -6.26 1.69 -16.57
N LEU A 624 -6.72 2.28 -17.67
CA LEU A 624 -8.02 2.98 -17.73
C LEU A 624 -9.20 2.00 -17.86
N THR A 625 -8.93 0.74 -18.23
CA THR A 625 -9.96 -0.31 -18.22
C THR A 625 -10.18 -0.80 -16.79
N VAL A 626 -11.30 -0.37 -16.20
CA VAL A 626 -11.74 -0.81 -14.88
C VAL A 626 -12.80 -1.89 -15.05
N ARG A 627 -12.61 -3.07 -14.44
CA ARG A 627 -13.65 -4.10 -14.39
C ARG A 627 -14.85 -3.56 -13.62
N GLU A 628 -16.03 -3.61 -14.21
CA GLU A 628 -17.29 -3.30 -13.53
C GLU A 628 -17.40 -4.22 -12.31
N ARG A 629 -17.34 -3.62 -11.12
CA ARG A 629 -17.67 -4.31 -9.87
C ARG A 629 -19.19 -4.27 -9.71
N PRO A 630 -19.80 -5.28 -9.05
CA PRO A 630 -21.23 -5.31 -8.81
C PRO A 630 -21.74 -3.95 -8.34
N THR A 631 -22.75 -3.45 -9.06
CA THR A 631 -23.33 -2.11 -9.00
C THR A 631 -24.07 -1.81 -7.71
N ASP A 632 -24.27 -2.80 -6.83
CA ASP A 632 -24.93 -2.62 -5.55
C ASP A 632 -23.90 -2.38 -4.41
N PRO A 633 -23.79 -1.14 -3.89
CA PRO A 633 -22.89 -0.85 -2.78
C PRO A 633 -23.29 -1.55 -1.49
N LEU A 634 -24.57 -1.88 -1.28
CA LEU A 634 -24.99 -2.66 -0.11
C LEU A 634 -24.45 -4.08 -0.19
N ALA A 635 -24.44 -4.70 -1.39
CA ALA A 635 -23.78 -5.98 -1.61
C ALA A 635 -22.26 -5.90 -1.38
N VAL A 636 -21.60 -4.80 -1.75
CA VAL A 636 -20.16 -4.59 -1.47
C VAL A 636 -19.90 -4.40 0.03
N LEU A 637 -20.77 -3.67 0.73
CA LEU A 637 -20.70 -3.53 2.19
C LEU A 637 -20.92 -4.89 2.87
N ALA A 638 -21.89 -5.66 2.40
CA ALA A 638 -22.19 -7.01 2.90
C ALA A 638 -21.04 -8.00 2.66
N ALA A 639 -20.38 -7.93 1.50
CA ALA A 639 -19.26 -8.81 1.16
C ALA A 639 -18.00 -8.53 2.02
N ASN A 640 -17.83 -7.29 2.52
CA ASN A 640 -16.66 -6.88 3.31
C ASN A 640 -16.95 -6.78 4.83
N GLN A 641 -18.00 -7.44 5.30
CA GLN A 641 -18.35 -7.44 6.72
C GLN A 641 -17.26 -8.07 7.58
N ARG A 642 -16.87 -7.38 8.65
CA ARG A 642 -16.04 -7.94 9.71
C ARG A 642 -16.91 -8.68 10.71
N ARG A 643 -16.39 -9.81 11.19
CA ARG A 643 -17.05 -10.68 12.16
C ARG A 643 -16.21 -10.78 13.43
N VAL A 644 -16.87 -10.76 14.58
CA VAL A 644 -16.22 -10.97 15.87
C VAL A 644 -16.06 -12.48 16.10
N CYS A 645 -14.85 -12.88 16.50
CA CYS A 645 -14.58 -14.26 16.90
C CYS A 645 -14.76 -14.41 18.41
N GLU A 646 -15.85 -15.04 18.84
CA GLU A 646 -16.14 -15.31 20.25
C GLU A 646 -15.08 -16.18 20.95
N ILE A 647 -14.43 -17.08 20.19
CA ILE A 647 -13.43 -18.01 20.75
C ILE A 647 -12.08 -17.32 20.99
N CYS A 648 -11.67 -16.45 20.07
CA CYS A 648 -10.40 -15.72 20.18
C CYS A 648 -10.51 -14.47 21.06
N THR A 649 -11.74 -14.00 21.31
CA THR A 649 -12.01 -12.86 22.18
C THR A 649 -11.86 -13.28 23.64
N VAL A 650 -10.74 -12.90 24.26
CA VAL A 650 -10.48 -13.16 25.69
C VAL A 650 -11.06 -12.07 26.58
N ASP A 651 -10.98 -10.83 26.10
CA ASP A 651 -11.47 -9.63 26.76
C ASP A 651 -12.64 -9.09 25.93
N SER A 652 -13.81 -9.00 26.55
CA SER A 652 -15.03 -8.49 25.90
C SER A 652 -14.90 -7.02 25.50
N THR A 653 -13.96 -6.28 26.08
CA THR A 653 -13.68 -4.87 25.70
C THR A 653 -12.74 -4.75 24.49
N GLN A 654 -12.09 -5.85 24.08
CA GLN A 654 -11.17 -5.90 22.94
C GLN A 654 -11.46 -7.12 22.04
N PRO A 655 -12.60 -7.13 21.34
CA PRO A 655 -13.00 -8.26 20.52
C PRO A 655 -12.04 -8.45 19.34
N VAL A 656 -11.78 -9.72 19.03
CA VAL A 656 -11.00 -10.09 17.84
C VAL A 656 -11.94 -10.04 16.64
N MET A 657 -11.85 -8.97 15.85
CA MET A 657 -12.59 -8.81 14.60
C MET A 657 -11.77 -9.31 13.41
N VAL A 658 -12.42 -9.99 12.48
CA VAL A 658 -11.80 -10.61 11.31
C VAL A 658 -12.60 -10.23 10.07
N ASP A 659 -11.91 -9.85 8.99
CA ASP A 659 -12.56 -9.57 7.70
C ASP A 659 -13.31 -10.82 7.18
N GLY A 660 -14.50 -10.63 6.61
CA GLY A 660 -15.36 -11.71 6.15
C GLY A 660 -14.68 -12.64 5.15
N GLY A 661 -13.90 -12.09 4.21
CA GLY A 661 -13.10 -12.87 3.26
C GLY A 661 -11.95 -13.66 3.90
N ALA A 662 -11.52 -13.30 5.11
CA ALA A 662 -10.45 -13.97 5.86
C ALA A 662 -10.99 -14.85 7.02
N TRP A 663 -12.32 -14.95 7.18
CA TRP A 663 -12.93 -15.70 8.28
C TRP A 663 -12.55 -17.17 8.26
N GLU A 664 -12.60 -17.81 7.09
CA GLU A 664 -12.21 -19.22 6.93
C GLU A 664 -10.74 -19.46 7.26
N THR A 665 -9.86 -18.52 6.91
CA THR A 665 -8.44 -18.59 7.25
C THR A 665 -8.23 -18.41 8.76
N HIS A 666 -8.97 -17.50 9.39
CA HIS A 666 -8.91 -17.28 10.84
C HIS A 666 -9.30 -18.53 11.64
N ILE A 667 -10.44 -19.16 11.33
CA ILE A 667 -10.89 -20.36 12.07
C ILE A 667 -9.90 -21.54 11.94
N ARG A 668 -9.14 -21.60 10.84
CA ARG A 668 -8.10 -22.61 10.59
C ARG A 668 -6.74 -22.26 11.22
N SER A 669 -6.57 -21.02 11.67
CA SER A 669 -5.33 -20.53 12.28
C SER A 669 -4.95 -21.30 13.54
N LYS A 670 -3.65 -21.38 13.84
CA LYS A 670 -3.14 -22.02 15.07
C LYS A 670 -3.67 -21.33 16.32
N GLY A 671 -3.73 -20.00 16.31
CA GLY A 671 -4.25 -19.19 17.41
C GLY A 671 -5.69 -19.54 17.74
N HIS A 672 -6.57 -19.58 16.73
CA HIS A 672 -7.98 -19.95 16.92
C HIS A 672 -8.13 -21.38 17.45
N ARG A 673 -7.48 -22.37 16.81
CA ARG A 673 -7.58 -23.78 17.24
C ARG A 673 -7.07 -24.01 18.67
N TRP A 674 -6.00 -23.32 19.05
CA TRP A 674 -5.50 -23.37 20.42
C TRP A 674 -6.52 -22.83 21.42
N MET A 675 -7.14 -21.69 21.10
CA MET A 675 -8.23 -21.11 21.90
C MET A 675 -9.45 -22.01 21.97
N THR A 676 -9.88 -22.61 20.86
CA THR A 676 -11.00 -23.58 20.83
C THR A 676 -10.71 -24.76 21.76
N GLY A 677 -9.48 -25.29 21.72
CA GLY A 677 -9.07 -26.38 22.60
C GLY A 677 -9.03 -25.98 24.08
N LYS A 678 -8.68 -24.73 24.38
CA LYS A 678 -8.72 -24.17 25.74
C LYS A 678 -10.16 -24.03 26.23
N ASP A 679 -11.03 -23.41 25.45
CA ASP A 679 -12.46 -23.24 25.77
C ASP A 679 -13.16 -24.60 26.01
N ALA A 680 -12.88 -25.61 25.16
CA ALA A 680 -13.43 -26.95 25.34
C ALA A 680 -13.00 -27.62 26.66
N ARG A 681 -11.75 -27.42 27.10
CA ARG A 681 -11.26 -27.93 28.39
C ARG A 681 -11.90 -27.18 29.56
N ASP A 682 -12.05 -25.87 29.44
CA ASP A 682 -12.66 -25.04 30.50
C ASP A 682 -14.16 -25.34 30.66
N ARG A 683 -14.89 -25.60 29.56
CA ARG A 683 -16.29 -26.06 29.60
C ARG A 683 -16.44 -27.42 30.29
N ARG A 684 -15.55 -28.39 30.01
CA ARG A 684 -15.55 -29.70 30.69
C ARG A 684 -15.34 -29.56 32.20
N ARG A 685 -14.36 -28.74 32.62
CA ARG A 685 -14.12 -28.45 34.05
C ARG A 685 -15.32 -27.77 34.73
N ARG A 686 -16.03 -26.87 34.04
CA ARG A 686 -17.26 -26.23 34.54
C ARG A 686 -18.42 -27.22 34.68
N GLN A 687 -18.56 -28.18 33.76
CA GLN A 687 -19.57 -29.25 33.86
C GLN A 687 -19.26 -30.22 35.00
N GLU A 688 -18.01 -30.65 35.15
CA GLU A 688 -17.58 -31.53 36.24
C GLU A 688 -17.75 -30.88 37.63
N SER A 689 -17.52 -29.56 37.72
CA SER A 689 -17.73 -28.81 38.98
C SER A 689 -19.20 -28.51 39.29
N ARG A 690 -20.07 -28.39 38.27
CA ARG A 690 -21.54 -28.32 38.47
C ARG A 690 -22.13 -29.67 38.86
N GLY A 691 -21.72 -30.76 38.20
CA GLY A 691 -22.16 -32.12 38.56
C GLY A 691 -21.80 -32.50 40.01
N ARG A 692 -20.62 -32.09 40.49
CA ARG A 692 -20.23 -32.26 41.91
C ARG A 692 -21.02 -31.41 42.91
N ARG A 693 -21.64 -30.30 42.49
CA ARG A 693 -22.53 -29.50 43.36
C ARG A 693 -23.91 -30.15 43.45
N ASP A 694 -24.44 -30.66 42.33
CA ASP A 694 -25.74 -31.34 42.29
C ASP A 694 -25.70 -32.71 43.02
N GLU A 695 -24.56 -33.42 42.97
CA GLU A 695 -24.32 -34.63 43.78
C GLU A 695 -24.11 -34.33 45.29
N GLY A 696 -23.71 -33.10 45.63
CA GLY A 696 -23.56 -32.65 47.00
C GLY A 696 -24.88 -32.26 47.66
N GLU A 697 -25.82 -31.69 46.90
CA GLU A 697 -27.16 -31.32 47.39
C GLU A 697 -28.13 -32.52 47.47
N SER A 698 -27.96 -33.55 46.64
CA SER A 698 -28.76 -34.78 46.72
C SER A 698 -28.42 -35.71 47.89
N ASN A 699 -27.27 -35.50 48.54
CA ASN A 699 -26.86 -36.21 49.76
C ASN A 699 -27.20 -35.47 51.06
N GLN A 700 -27.96 -34.38 50.99
CA GLN A 700 -28.50 -33.65 52.14
C GLN A 700 -30.02 -33.52 52.04
N THR A 701 -30.73 -34.65 52.09
CA THR A 701 -32.14 -34.64 52.54
C THR A 701 -32.31 -35.78 53.56
N PRO A 702 -32.97 -35.53 54.71
CA PRO A 702 -32.72 -36.25 55.97
C PRO A 702 -33.17 -37.71 55.97
#